data_AF-A0A1S4CUD0-F1
#
_entry.id   AF-A0A1S4CUD0-F1
#
_cell.length_a   1.000
_cell.length_b   1.000
_cell.length_c   1.000
_cell.angle_alpha   90.00
_cell.angle_beta   90.00
_cell.angle_gamma   90.00
#
_symmetry.space_group_name_H-M   'P 1'
#
loop_
_entity.id
_entity.type
_entity.pdbx_description
1 polymer ?
#
loop_
_entity_poly.entity_id
_entity_poly.type
_entity_poly.pdbx_seq_one_letter_code
_entity_poly.pdbx_strand_id
1 'polypeptide(L)'
;MGENGGTQISNKMIPVEEALDIVLSVAQRLPPVALPIHEALGKILAEDITAPDPLPPYPASIKDGYAVVAADGPGEYPVIAESRAGNDGLGVTVTSGTVAYVTTGGPVPDGADAVVQVEDTESISVASAETKRVKILKQTSPGVDIRPVGSDIAQGGIVLKSGERLGAAEIGLLATVGVVTVKVYPSPTVAVLSTGDELVEPTVGRLDRGQIRDSNRAMILTAATQQQCKVLDLGIARDDEQEIETTLDNAFASGIDILVCSGGVSMGDRDFVKPLLQKKGRILFQKVLMKPGKPITFAEIVPRSSDGTSGKILAFGLPGNPVSCLVCFHLFVVPAVRHISGWGNPHLPRVQARVKHSIKTYPFRPEYHRAVISWQLNDGSGSQGFMAESTGHQISSRLLSMKSANALLELPASEASLPAGALVPAILISDISNSPGSRNLQLPDLSSIQQEHKPAAANTGSCEDSEFRVAILTVSDTVAAGLGPDRSGPRAVSVVNSLSERLGGTSIVATAVVPDDEQKIKDMLQKWSDVDKVDLILTLGGTGCTPRDVTPEATKSMIQKETPGLLYVMMRESLKVTPSAMLSRAAAGIRGSTLIINMPGNPNAVAECMEALLPSLKHALKQVRGDKREKHPRHVPHAQAAPTDTWERSYKLASSGVQEHGCSCSH
;
A
#
# COMPACT_ATOMS: atom_id res chain seq x y z
N MET A 1 44.12 2.54 -46.78
CA MET A 1 43.17 1.42 -46.88
C MET A 1 43.16 0.74 -45.53
N GLY A 2 42.20 1.09 -44.67
CA GLY A 2 41.99 0.49 -43.36
C GLY A 2 40.49 0.28 -43.22
N GLU A 3 40.10 -0.97 -43.01
CA GLU A 3 38.72 -1.46 -43.10
C GLU A 3 37.83 -0.83 -42.03
N ASN A 4 36.85 -0.03 -42.47
CA ASN A 4 35.68 0.33 -41.68
C ASN A 4 34.83 -0.93 -41.48
N GLY A 5 35.01 -1.60 -40.34
CA GLY A 5 34.09 -2.62 -39.83
C GLY A 5 32.76 -1.99 -39.42
N GLY A 6 31.99 -1.51 -40.40
CA GLY A 6 30.62 -1.08 -40.19
C GLY A 6 29.75 -2.31 -39.93
N THR A 7 29.45 -2.59 -38.67
CA THR A 7 28.47 -3.60 -38.28
C THR A 7 27.14 -3.22 -38.92
N GLN A 8 26.73 -3.94 -39.98
CA GLN A 8 25.43 -3.75 -40.60
C GLN A 8 24.34 -3.95 -39.55
N ILE A 9 23.61 -2.89 -39.22
CA ILE A 9 22.42 -2.98 -38.39
C ILE A 9 21.39 -3.80 -39.18
N SER A 10 21.18 -5.06 -38.78
CA SER A 10 20.14 -5.86 -39.41
C SER A 10 18.79 -5.17 -39.14
N ASN A 11 18.12 -4.73 -40.20
CA ASN A 11 16.79 -4.12 -40.12
C ASN A 11 15.69 -5.18 -39.87
N LYS A 12 16.10 -6.37 -39.40
CA LYS A 12 15.30 -7.57 -39.18
C LYS A 12 14.40 -7.35 -37.96
N MET A 13 13.16 -7.78 -38.09
CA MET A 13 12.21 -7.84 -36.98
C MET A 13 12.46 -9.13 -36.21
N ILE A 14 12.83 -9.04 -34.94
CA ILE A 14 13.16 -10.21 -34.10
C ILE A 14 12.00 -10.60 -33.18
N PRO A 15 11.86 -11.87 -32.77
CA PRO A 15 10.89 -12.30 -31.75
C PRO A 15 11.09 -11.61 -30.40
N VAL A 16 10.06 -11.65 -29.54
CA VAL A 16 10.11 -11.01 -28.22
C VAL A 16 11.10 -11.69 -27.29
N GLU A 17 11.17 -13.02 -27.36
CA GLU A 17 12.06 -13.86 -26.57
C GLU A 17 13.52 -13.55 -26.92
N GLU A 18 13.86 -13.50 -28.21
CA GLU A 18 15.19 -13.11 -28.70
C GLU A 18 15.55 -11.67 -28.26
N ALA A 19 14.60 -10.73 -28.34
CA ALA A 19 14.82 -9.37 -27.88
C ALA A 19 15.07 -9.28 -26.37
N LEU A 20 14.32 -10.05 -25.57
CA LEU A 20 14.50 -10.11 -24.12
C LEU A 20 15.84 -10.75 -23.74
N ASP A 21 16.24 -11.84 -24.40
CA ASP A 21 17.54 -12.48 -24.18
C ASP A 21 18.69 -11.52 -24.47
N ILE A 22 18.58 -10.74 -25.55
CA ILE A 22 19.55 -9.68 -25.86
C ILE A 22 19.62 -8.65 -24.73
N VAL A 23 18.47 -8.18 -24.22
CA VAL A 23 18.42 -7.23 -23.10
C VAL A 23 19.13 -7.81 -21.87
N LEU A 24 18.79 -9.04 -21.48
CA LEU A 24 19.33 -9.68 -20.29
C LEU A 24 20.82 -10.03 -20.44
N SER A 25 21.31 -10.31 -21.65
CA SER A 25 22.73 -10.58 -21.90
C SER A 25 23.64 -9.36 -21.70
N VAL A 26 23.08 -8.15 -21.82
CA VAL A 26 23.79 -6.88 -21.67
C VAL A 26 23.60 -6.28 -20.28
N ALA A 27 22.46 -6.54 -19.64
CA ALA A 27 22.17 -6.14 -18.28
C ALA A 27 23.18 -6.78 -17.30
N GLN A 28 23.83 -5.96 -16.49
CA GLN A 28 24.76 -6.41 -15.46
C GLN A 28 24.21 -6.10 -14.08
N ARG A 29 24.35 -7.04 -13.14
CA ARG A 29 23.97 -6.81 -11.74
C ARG A 29 24.77 -5.63 -11.18
N LEU A 30 24.09 -4.76 -10.43
CA LEU A 30 24.78 -3.69 -9.72
C LEU A 30 25.64 -4.27 -8.59
N PRO A 31 26.76 -3.60 -8.24
CA PRO A 31 27.52 -3.96 -7.06
C PRO A 31 26.63 -3.94 -5.80
N PRO A 32 26.73 -4.95 -4.91
CA PRO A 32 25.99 -4.95 -3.65
C PRO A 32 26.33 -3.75 -2.76
N VAL A 33 25.34 -3.29 -2.00
CA VAL A 33 25.46 -2.22 -1.01
C VAL A 33 24.98 -2.69 0.35
N ALA A 34 25.59 -2.19 1.42
CA ALA A 34 25.12 -2.43 2.78
C ALA A 34 24.03 -1.41 3.15
N LEU A 35 22.86 -1.89 3.58
CA LEU A 35 21.73 -1.06 3.99
C LEU A 35 21.18 -1.48 5.36
N PRO A 36 20.62 -0.54 6.14
CA PRO A 36 19.80 -0.89 7.31
C PRO A 36 18.63 -1.80 6.92
N ILE A 37 18.26 -2.75 7.77
CA ILE A 37 17.22 -3.75 7.45
C ILE A 37 15.85 -3.14 7.08
N HIS A 38 15.51 -1.97 7.63
CA HIS A 38 14.23 -1.31 7.33
C HIS A 38 14.18 -0.67 5.92
N GLU A 39 15.33 -0.43 5.29
CA GLU A 39 15.45 0.03 3.89
C GLU A 39 15.66 -1.13 2.90
N ALA A 40 15.81 -2.35 3.40
CA ALA A 40 16.11 -3.55 2.62
C ALA A 40 14.85 -4.25 2.07
N LEU A 41 13.64 -3.80 2.45
CA LEU A 41 12.38 -4.40 2.02
C LEU A 41 12.25 -4.46 0.49
N GLY A 42 12.04 -5.66 -0.03
CA GLY A 42 11.85 -5.97 -1.45
C GLY A 42 13.15 -6.11 -2.25
N LYS A 43 14.32 -5.83 -1.65
CA LYS A 43 15.65 -6.01 -2.26
C LYS A 43 16.06 -7.48 -2.27
N ILE A 44 17.08 -7.80 -3.06
CA ILE A 44 17.66 -9.14 -3.14
C ILE A 44 18.93 -9.21 -2.29
N LEU A 45 18.99 -10.21 -1.42
CA LEU A 45 20.12 -10.48 -0.54
C LEU A 45 21.37 -10.85 -1.34
N ALA A 46 22.54 -10.32 -0.97
CA ALA A 46 23.80 -10.50 -1.69
C ALA A 46 24.82 -11.38 -0.96
N GLU A 47 24.49 -11.87 0.24
CA GLU A 47 25.33 -12.76 1.05
C GLU A 47 24.45 -13.70 1.87
N ASP A 48 24.94 -14.89 2.22
CA ASP A 48 24.23 -15.78 3.13
C ASP A 48 24.25 -15.19 4.56
N ILE A 49 23.16 -15.40 5.31
CA ILE A 49 23.03 -14.94 6.69
C ILE A 49 23.00 -16.15 7.60
N THR A 50 23.92 -16.20 8.56
CA THR A 50 24.04 -17.27 9.55
C THR A 50 23.59 -16.81 10.93
N ALA A 51 22.96 -17.70 11.70
CA ALA A 51 22.57 -17.41 13.07
C ALA A 51 23.77 -17.46 14.04
N PRO A 52 24.11 -16.38 14.76
CA PRO A 52 25.18 -16.40 15.75
C PRO A 52 24.83 -17.23 16.99
N ASP A 53 23.54 -17.29 17.32
CA ASP A 53 22.97 -17.96 18.49
C ASP A 53 21.81 -18.87 18.05
N PRO A 54 21.49 -19.93 18.83
CA PRO A 54 20.34 -20.78 18.55
C PRO A 54 19.01 -20.08 18.91
N LEU A 55 17.91 -20.49 18.26
CA LEU A 55 16.55 -20.11 18.61
C LEU A 55 15.68 -21.35 18.89
N PRO A 56 15.06 -21.47 20.09
CA PRO A 56 15.30 -20.62 21.26
C PRO A 56 16.73 -20.81 21.82
N PRO A 57 17.30 -19.82 22.54
CA PRO A 57 18.65 -19.92 23.10
C PRO A 57 18.73 -20.73 24.41
N TYR A 58 17.58 -21.08 24.98
CA TYR A 58 17.41 -21.90 26.18
C TYR A 58 16.21 -22.84 25.98
N PRO A 59 16.06 -23.93 26.75
CA PRO A 59 14.86 -24.75 26.72
C PRO A 59 13.65 -23.91 27.11
N ALA A 60 12.69 -23.73 26.21
CA ALA A 60 11.58 -22.80 26.40
C ALA A 60 10.24 -23.54 26.48
N SER A 61 9.35 -23.11 27.37
CA SER A 61 8.00 -23.67 27.43
C SER A 61 7.19 -23.32 26.17
N ILE A 62 6.46 -24.30 25.63
CA ILE A 62 5.48 -24.11 24.54
C ILE A 62 4.15 -23.56 25.08
N LYS A 63 3.86 -23.77 26.37
CA LYS A 63 2.57 -23.49 27.01
C LYS A 63 2.71 -22.66 28.27
N ASP A 64 1.62 -22.01 28.65
CA ASP A 64 1.43 -21.56 30.03
C ASP A 64 1.03 -22.77 30.88
N GLY A 65 1.70 -22.99 32.01
CA GLY A 65 1.51 -24.21 32.79
C GLY A 65 2.57 -24.43 33.85
N TYR A 66 2.94 -25.69 34.07
CA TYR A 66 3.90 -26.07 35.09
C TYR A 66 4.98 -26.98 34.50
N ALA A 67 6.24 -26.60 34.70
CA ALA A 67 7.39 -27.43 34.45
C ALA A 67 7.49 -28.49 35.56
N VAL A 68 7.57 -29.75 35.16
CA VAL A 68 7.49 -30.92 36.04
C VAL A 68 8.60 -31.91 35.74
N VAL A 69 8.80 -32.86 36.66
CA VAL A 69 9.46 -34.14 36.35
C VAL A 69 8.38 -35.12 35.89
N ALA A 70 8.41 -35.52 34.62
CA ALA A 70 7.36 -36.31 33.99
C ALA A 70 7.07 -37.63 34.72
N ALA A 71 8.09 -38.23 35.34
CA ALA A 71 7.96 -39.47 36.10
C ALA A 71 7.08 -39.35 37.37
N ASP A 72 6.84 -38.14 37.88
CA ASP A 72 6.02 -37.94 39.09
C ASP A 72 4.52 -38.19 38.84
N GLY A 73 4.04 -37.94 37.60
CA GLY A 73 2.65 -38.17 37.19
C GLY A 73 1.61 -37.21 37.78
N PRO A 74 0.31 -37.55 37.71
CA PRO A 74 -0.76 -36.76 38.33
C PRO A 74 -0.67 -36.74 39.86
N GLY A 75 -0.83 -35.58 40.47
CA GLY A 75 -0.66 -35.40 41.92
C GLY A 75 -0.68 -33.94 42.35
N GLU A 76 -0.53 -33.69 43.65
CA GLU A 76 -0.45 -32.34 44.21
C GLU A 76 0.98 -31.96 44.59
N TYR A 77 1.47 -30.85 44.04
CA TYR A 77 2.87 -30.44 44.16
C TYR A 77 3.00 -29.00 44.66
N PRO A 78 4.02 -28.68 45.48
CA PRO A 78 4.41 -27.32 45.77
C PRO A 78 5.03 -26.65 44.53
N VAL A 79 4.66 -25.39 44.30
CA VAL A 79 5.24 -24.54 43.26
C VAL A 79 6.45 -23.83 43.85
N ILE A 80 7.66 -24.24 43.45
CA ILE A 80 8.92 -23.79 44.06
C ILE A 80 9.55 -22.60 43.33
N ALA A 81 9.11 -22.31 42.11
CA ALA A 81 9.52 -21.16 41.33
C ALA A 81 8.44 -20.76 40.32
N GLU A 82 8.54 -19.54 39.82
CA GLU A 82 7.80 -19.05 38.68
C GLU A 82 8.81 -18.54 37.65
N SER A 83 8.74 -19.02 36.41
CA SER A 83 9.66 -18.69 35.33
C SER A 83 8.92 -18.16 34.11
N ARG A 84 9.00 -16.84 33.90
CA ARG A 84 8.28 -16.16 32.80
C ARG A 84 9.23 -15.68 31.72
N ALA A 85 10.31 -15.01 32.11
CA ALA A 85 11.31 -14.48 31.20
C ALA A 85 12.61 -14.15 31.93
N GLY A 86 13.66 -13.82 31.17
CA GLY A 86 14.91 -13.32 31.74
C GLY A 86 15.55 -14.30 32.72
N ASN A 87 15.89 -13.83 33.93
CA ASN A 87 16.58 -14.62 34.96
C ASN A 87 15.61 -15.34 35.92
N ASP A 88 14.31 -15.41 35.60
CA ASP A 88 13.37 -16.09 36.47
C ASP A 88 13.72 -17.58 36.61
N GLY A 89 13.62 -18.12 37.83
CA GLY A 89 13.99 -19.51 38.12
C GLY A 89 15.49 -19.82 38.03
N LEU A 90 16.36 -18.83 37.78
CA LEU A 90 17.80 -19.04 37.72
C LEU A 90 18.34 -19.56 39.06
N GLY A 91 19.09 -20.66 39.01
CA GLY A 91 19.63 -21.33 40.19
C GLY A 91 18.61 -22.16 40.99
N VAL A 92 17.37 -22.26 40.52
CA VAL A 92 16.36 -23.17 41.07
C VAL A 92 16.34 -24.46 40.26
N THR A 93 16.42 -25.60 40.93
CA THR A 93 16.28 -26.93 40.32
C THR A 93 14.94 -27.53 40.70
N VAL A 94 14.10 -27.86 39.72
CA VAL A 94 12.89 -28.65 39.91
C VAL A 94 13.31 -30.10 40.16
N THR A 95 12.99 -30.59 41.36
CA THR A 95 13.24 -31.97 41.77
C THR A 95 11.94 -32.77 41.81
N SER A 96 12.03 -34.10 41.79
CA SER A 96 10.86 -34.97 41.97
C SER A 96 10.04 -34.56 43.20
N GLY A 97 8.73 -34.46 43.03
CA GLY A 97 7.78 -33.98 44.04
C GLY A 97 7.63 -32.45 44.10
N THR A 98 8.19 -31.69 43.16
CA THR A 98 8.06 -30.22 43.06
C THR A 98 7.79 -29.78 41.62
N VAL A 99 7.22 -28.59 41.45
CA VAL A 99 6.97 -28.01 40.12
C VAL A 99 7.33 -26.53 40.07
N ALA A 100 7.53 -25.99 38.87
CA ALA A 100 7.69 -24.55 38.66
C ALA A 100 6.61 -24.04 37.70
N TYR A 101 5.98 -22.92 38.02
CA TYR A 101 5.06 -22.28 37.06
C TYR A 101 5.87 -21.70 35.91
N VAL A 102 5.44 -21.94 34.67
CA VAL A 102 6.07 -21.40 33.46
C VAL A 102 5.02 -20.76 32.56
N THR A 103 5.42 -19.70 31.86
CA THR A 103 4.63 -19.15 30.75
C THR A 103 5.24 -19.54 29.41
N THR A 104 4.47 -19.41 28.33
CA THR A 104 4.90 -19.62 26.96
C THR A 104 6.13 -18.74 26.66
N GLY A 105 7.22 -19.36 26.21
CA GLY A 105 8.51 -18.71 25.97
C GLY A 105 9.41 -18.55 27.21
N GLY A 106 8.91 -18.86 28.41
CA GLY A 106 9.68 -18.83 29.65
C GLY A 106 10.74 -19.94 29.69
N PRO A 107 11.92 -19.68 30.30
CA PRO A 107 12.96 -20.68 30.43
C PRO A 107 12.50 -21.81 31.36
N VAL A 108 12.63 -23.05 30.90
CA VAL A 108 12.33 -24.24 31.72
C VAL A 108 13.45 -24.39 32.77
N PRO A 109 13.14 -24.36 34.08
CA PRO A 109 14.17 -24.49 35.11
C PRO A 109 14.86 -25.85 35.07
N ASP A 110 16.12 -25.89 35.53
CA ASP A 110 16.92 -27.12 35.57
C ASP A 110 16.18 -28.24 36.34
N GLY A 111 16.32 -29.48 35.88
CA GLY A 111 15.72 -30.66 36.51
C GLY A 111 14.28 -30.97 36.06
N ALA A 112 13.54 -30.00 35.52
CA ALA A 112 12.28 -30.28 34.83
C ALA A 112 12.54 -30.88 33.44
N ASP A 113 11.73 -31.86 33.04
CA ASP A 113 11.87 -32.54 31.75
C ASP A 113 10.58 -32.52 30.91
N ALA A 114 9.49 -31.95 31.41
CA ALA A 114 8.24 -31.74 30.67
C ALA A 114 7.48 -30.51 31.19
N VAL A 115 6.54 -30.01 30.39
CA VAL A 115 5.56 -29.01 30.81
C VAL A 115 4.15 -29.60 30.72
N VAL A 116 3.32 -29.33 31.73
CA VAL A 116 1.88 -29.59 31.71
C VAL A 116 1.15 -28.26 31.58
N GLN A 117 0.35 -28.11 30.52
CA GLN A 117 -0.44 -26.89 30.27
C GLN A 117 -1.42 -26.61 31.42
N VAL A 118 -1.71 -25.34 31.68
CA VAL A 118 -2.52 -24.90 32.82
C VAL A 118 -3.92 -25.51 32.83
N GLU A 119 -4.50 -25.80 31.67
CA GLU A 119 -5.82 -26.43 31.51
C GLU A 119 -5.87 -27.87 32.05
N ASP A 120 -4.71 -28.54 32.13
CA ASP A 120 -4.57 -29.87 32.71
C ASP A 120 -4.12 -29.80 34.19
N THR A 121 -4.39 -28.67 34.87
CA THR A 121 -4.06 -28.44 36.28
C THR A 121 -5.19 -27.77 37.07
N GLU A 122 -5.20 -27.95 38.39
CA GLU A 122 -6.09 -27.24 39.33
C GLU A 122 -5.27 -26.49 40.38
N SER A 123 -5.52 -25.18 40.54
CA SER A 123 -4.88 -24.40 41.61
C SER A 123 -5.47 -24.78 42.97
N ILE A 124 -4.62 -25.06 43.95
CA ILE A 124 -5.06 -25.35 45.32
C ILE A 124 -4.83 -24.12 46.19
N SER A 125 -5.91 -23.47 46.62
CA SER A 125 -5.83 -22.38 47.59
C SER A 125 -5.89 -22.94 49.02
N VAL A 126 -4.77 -22.87 49.74
CA VAL A 126 -4.75 -23.12 51.18
C VAL A 126 -4.68 -21.75 51.88
N ALA A 127 -5.71 -21.39 52.64
CA ALA A 127 -5.89 -20.08 53.27
C ALA A 127 -4.80 -19.69 54.31
N SER A 128 -3.77 -20.51 54.49
CA SER A 128 -2.78 -20.40 55.56
C SER A 128 -1.37 -20.93 55.20
N ALA A 129 -1.08 -21.25 53.93
CA ALA A 129 0.24 -21.74 53.52
C ALA A 129 1.06 -20.65 52.78
N GLU A 130 2.31 -20.45 53.18
CA GLU A 130 3.27 -19.53 52.52
C GLU A 130 3.68 -20.00 51.12
N THR A 131 3.44 -21.26 50.75
CA THR A 131 3.82 -21.87 49.47
C THR A 131 2.62 -22.21 48.61
N LYS A 132 2.61 -21.71 47.36
CA LYS A 132 1.59 -22.05 46.36
C LYS A 132 1.64 -23.54 46.02
N ARG A 133 0.47 -24.16 45.81
CA ARG A 133 0.35 -25.57 45.40
C ARG A 133 -0.54 -25.71 44.18
N VAL A 134 -0.27 -26.72 43.38
CA VAL A 134 -1.04 -27.07 42.18
C VAL A 134 -1.27 -28.57 42.13
N LYS A 135 -2.42 -28.97 41.61
CA LYS A 135 -2.72 -30.35 41.24
C LYS A 135 -2.51 -30.55 39.75
N ILE A 136 -1.63 -31.47 39.39
CA ILE A 136 -1.45 -31.94 38.02
C ILE A 136 -2.48 -33.04 37.77
N LEU A 137 -3.32 -32.88 36.75
CA LEU A 137 -4.44 -33.80 36.48
C LEU A 137 -4.07 -34.93 35.52
N LYS A 138 -3.04 -34.72 34.68
CA LYS A 138 -2.74 -35.57 33.54
C LYS A 138 -1.28 -36.01 33.54
N GLN A 139 -1.06 -37.27 33.19
CA GLN A 139 0.28 -37.82 32.97
C GLN A 139 0.92 -37.17 31.74
N THR A 140 2.19 -36.81 31.85
CA THR A 140 3.01 -36.31 30.72
C THR A 140 4.22 -37.21 30.48
N SER A 141 5.00 -36.91 29.44
CA SER A 141 6.22 -37.62 29.05
C SER A 141 7.39 -36.65 28.91
N PRO A 142 8.66 -37.08 29.09
CA PRO A 142 9.81 -36.21 28.87
C PRO A 142 9.81 -35.56 27.48
N GLY A 143 10.15 -34.28 27.43
CA GLY A 143 10.19 -33.43 26.24
C GLY A 143 8.85 -32.81 25.82
N VAL A 144 7.72 -33.20 26.42
CA VAL A 144 6.41 -32.63 26.07
C VAL A 144 6.35 -31.15 26.44
N ASP A 145 5.85 -30.34 25.50
CA ASP A 145 5.66 -28.89 25.63
C ASP A 145 6.93 -28.10 25.98
N ILE A 146 8.10 -28.65 25.66
CA ILE A 146 9.40 -27.97 25.73
C ILE A 146 9.95 -27.80 24.31
N ARG A 147 10.34 -26.59 23.94
CA ARG A 147 11.17 -26.31 22.76
C ARG A 147 12.64 -26.47 23.14
N PRO A 148 13.36 -27.48 22.61
CA PRO A 148 14.79 -27.63 22.83
C PRO A 148 15.58 -26.42 22.29
N VAL A 149 16.77 -26.21 22.83
CA VAL A 149 17.70 -25.18 22.32
C VAL A 149 17.94 -25.37 20.83
N GLY A 150 17.73 -24.32 20.05
CA GLY A 150 17.97 -24.33 18.61
C GLY A 150 16.98 -25.14 17.77
N SER A 151 15.81 -25.50 18.32
CA SER A 151 14.80 -26.27 17.59
C SER A 151 14.26 -25.56 16.36
N ASP A 152 14.22 -24.22 16.38
CA ASP A 152 13.73 -23.41 15.27
C ASP A 152 14.89 -22.96 14.37
N ILE A 153 15.98 -22.52 14.99
CA ILE A 153 17.22 -22.11 14.30
C ILE A 153 18.40 -22.67 15.07
N ALA A 154 19.18 -23.54 14.43
CA ALA A 154 20.43 -24.02 15.01
C ALA A 154 21.52 -22.95 14.93
N GLN A 155 22.38 -22.90 15.95
CA GLN A 155 23.55 -22.02 15.94
C GLN A 155 24.44 -22.31 14.70
N GLY A 156 24.88 -21.26 14.03
CA GLY A 156 25.67 -21.34 12.80
C GLY A 156 24.87 -21.74 11.55
N GLY A 157 23.58 -22.05 11.67
CA GLY A 157 22.71 -22.39 10.55
C GLY A 157 22.49 -21.20 9.61
N ILE A 158 22.39 -21.45 8.31
CA ILE A 158 22.02 -20.43 7.31
C ILE A 158 20.52 -20.17 7.42
N VAL A 159 20.16 -18.94 7.76
CA VAL A 159 18.77 -18.49 7.94
C VAL A 159 18.21 -17.90 6.66
N LEU A 160 19.03 -17.20 5.88
CA LEU A 160 18.68 -16.66 4.56
C LEU A 160 19.83 -16.86 3.59
N LYS A 161 19.53 -17.13 2.32
CA LYS A 161 20.52 -17.36 1.26
C LYS A 161 20.65 -16.17 0.33
N SER A 162 21.87 -15.92 -0.14
CA SER A 162 22.12 -14.96 -1.22
C SER A 162 21.24 -15.27 -2.44
N GLY A 163 20.59 -14.24 -2.98
CA GLY A 163 19.62 -14.33 -4.06
C GLY A 163 18.16 -14.37 -3.60
N GLU A 164 17.89 -14.50 -2.30
CA GLU A 164 16.53 -14.41 -1.75
C GLU A 164 16.03 -12.97 -1.69
N ARG A 165 14.73 -12.79 -1.92
CA ARG A 165 14.07 -11.48 -1.83
C ARG A 165 13.60 -11.24 -0.41
N LEU A 166 13.96 -10.09 0.15
CA LEU A 166 13.61 -9.74 1.52
C LEU A 166 12.15 -9.24 1.62
N GLY A 167 11.26 -10.06 2.16
CA GLY A 167 9.90 -9.69 2.57
C GLY A 167 9.81 -9.47 4.08
N ALA A 168 8.59 -9.39 4.61
CA ALA A 168 8.38 -9.12 6.04
C ALA A 168 8.94 -10.24 6.94
N ALA A 169 8.79 -11.50 6.53
CA ALA A 169 9.29 -12.65 7.28
C ALA A 169 10.82 -12.66 7.29
N GLU A 170 11.45 -12.39 6.14
CA GLU A 170 12.91 -12.36 6.00
C GLU A 170 13.52 -11.21 6.82
N ILE A 171 12.90 -10.02 6.83
CA ILE A 171 13.32 -8.93 7.72
C ILE A 171 13.18 -9.33 9.20
N GLY A 172 12.11 -10.04 9.58
CA GLY A 172 11.95 -10.57 10.93
C GLY A 172 13.03 -11.58 11.32
N LEU A 173 13.45 -12.43 10.37
CA LEU A 173 14.55 -13.39 10.55
C LEU A 173 15.89 -12.66 10.73
N LEU A 174 16.19 -11.64 9.92
CA LEU A 174 17.39 -10.82 10.09
C LEU A 174 17.45 -10.21 11.50
N ALA A 175 16.35 -9.63 11.97
CA ALA A 175 16.27 -9.05 13.31
C ALA A 175 16.43 -10.12 14.41
N THR A 176 15.82 -11.30 14.21
CA THR A 176 15.92 -12.46 15.12
C THR A 176 17.37 -12.88 15.35
N VAL A 177 18.21 -12.83 14.32
CA VAL A 177 19.65 -13.17 14.42
C VAL A 177 20.56 -11.97 14.70
N GLY A 178 20.00 -10.81 15.06
CA GLY A 178 20.77 -9.62 15.42
C GLY A 178 21.38 -8.86 14.24
N VAL A 179 20.97 -9.15 13.00
CA VAL A 179 21.45 -8.43 11.81
C VAL A 179 20.65 -7.14 11.62
N VAL A 180 21.32 -6.00 11.80
CA VAL A 180 20.71 -4.65 11.65
C VAL A 180 21.11 -3.96 10.35
N THR A 181 22.16 -4.45 9.68
CA THR A 181 22.64 -3.99 8.37
C THR A 181 22.96 -5.20 7.52
N VAL A 182 22.52 -5.20 6.27
CA VAL A 182 22.58 -6.36 5.37
C VAL A 182 23.09 -5.94 3.99
N LYS A 183 23.93 -6.76 3.35
CA LYS A 183 24.31 -6.52 1.95
C LYS A 183 23.23 -7.00 1.00
N VAL A 184 22.78 -6.09 0.14
CA VAL A 184 21.75 -6.35 -0.87
C VAL A 184 22.17 -5.77 -2.22
N TYR A 185 21.60 -6.31 -3.30
CA TYR A 185 21.67 -5.67 -4.60
C TYR A 185 20.77 -4.42 -4.60
N PRO A 186 21.29 -3.23 -4.97
CA PRO A 186 20.52 -2.00 -4.99
C PRO A 186 19.50 -1.99 -6.13
N SER A 187 18.49 -1.13 -6.01
CA SER A 187 17.59 -0.84 -7.13
C SER A 187 18.27 0.11 -8.12
N PRO A 188 18.07 -0.05 -9.44
CA PRO A 188 18.64 0.86 -10.42
C PRO A 188 17.96 2.24 -10.40
N THR A 189 18.68 3.22 -10.92
CA THR A 189 18.17 4.55 -11.25
C THR A 189 17.67 4.56 -12.69
N VAL A 190 16.38 4.82 -12.87
CA VAL A 190 15.70 4.90 -14.17
C VAL A 190 15.42 6.36 -14.51
N ALA A 191 16.06 6.88 -15.55
CA ALA A 191 15.75 8.19 -16.11
C ALA A 191 14.68 8.10 -17.20
N VAL A 192 13.72 9.02 -17.22
CA VAL A 192 12.60 9.00 -18.16
C VAL A 192 12.51 10.33 -18.91
N LEU A 193 12.56 10.26 -20.24
CA LEU A 193 12.41 11.40 -21.15
C LEU A 193 11.24 11.16 -22.09
N SER A 194 10.37 12.14 -22.27
CA SER A 194 9.42 12.15 -23.40
C SER A 194 9.91 13.10 -24.48
N THR A 195 9.70 12.75 -25.75
CA THR A 195 10.02 13.62 -26.90
C THR A 195 8.81 13.82 -27.79
N GLY A 196 8.61 15.03 -28.28
CA GLY A 196 7.56 15.36 -29.25
C GLY A 196 7.12 16.81 -29.19
N ASP A 197 7.07 17.48 -30.34
CA ASP A 197 6.57 18.86 -30.44
C ASP A 197 5.07 18.98 -30.09
N GLU A 198 4.30 17.90 -30.22
CA GLU A 198 2.89 17.83 -29.82
C GLU A 198 2.69 17.79 -28.30
N LEU A 199 3.75 17.47 -27.54
CA LEU A 199 3.62 17.23 -26.11
C LEU A 199 3.56 18.54 -25.32
N VAL A 200 2.67 18.54 -24.33
CA VAL A 200 2.59 19.55 -23.27
C VAL A 200 2.51 18.90 -21.90
N GLU A 201 2.87 19.66 -20.87
CA GLU A 201 2.79 19.18 -19.48
C GLU A 201 1.36 18.78 -19.09
N PRO A 202 1.18 17.75 -18.24
CA PRO A 202 -0.15 17.32 -17.78
C PRO A 202 -0.96 18.41 -17.08
N THR A 203 -0.28 19.42 -16.53
CA THR A 203 -0.88 20.57 -15.83
C THR A 203 -1.56 21.56 -16.77
N VAL A 204 -1.30 21.49 -18.08
CA VAL A 204 -1.92 22.38 -19.07
C VAL A 204 -3.43 22.15 -19.12
N GLY A 205 -4.21 23.21 -18.84
CA GLY A 205 -5.66 23.15 -18.72
C GLY A 205 -6.39 22.95 -20.04
N ARG A 206 -6.19 23.84 -21.02
CA ARG A 206 -6.78 23.74 -22.37
C ARG A 206 -5.68 23.47 -23.38
N LEU A 207 -5.91 22.50 -24.26
CA LEU A 207 -4.98 22.15 -25.32
C LEU A 207 -5.22 23.03 -26.55
N ASP A 208 -4.12 23.46 -27.18
CA ASP A 208 -4.15 24.10 -28.48
C ASP A 208 -4.16 23.05 -29.61
N ARG A 209 -4.29 23.53 -30.85
CA ARG A 209 -4.29 22.67 -32.04
C ARG A 209 -2.99 21.87 -32.12
N GLY A 210 -3.11 20.56 -32.27
CA GLY A 210 -1.96 19.65 -32.43
C GLY A 210 -1.24 19.33 -31.13
N GLN A 211 -1.81 19.67 -29.96
CA GLN A 211 -1.23 19.33 -28.68
C GLN A 211 -1.93 18.14 -28.01
N ILE A 212 -1.15 17.33 -27.31
CA ILE A 212 -1.62 16.31 -26.38
C ILE A 212 -0.78 16.35 -25.10
N ARG A 213 -1.36 15.94 -23.97
CA ARG A 213 -0.63 15.89 -22.69
C ARG A 213 0.32 14.70 -22.67
N ASP A 214 1.51 14.90 -22.12
CA ASP A 214 2.45 13.82 -21.88
C ASP A 214 1.94 12.87 -20.79
N SER A 215 1.36 11.76 -21.23
CA SER A 215 0.90 10.69 -20.33
C SER A 215 1.96 9.61 -20.10
N ASN A 216 2.89 9.43 -21.04
CA ASN A 216 3.83 8.32 -21.00
C ASN A 216 4.88 8.52 -19.91
N ARG A 217 5.43 9.73 -19.78
CA ARG A 217 6.42 10.02 -18.74
C ARG A 217 5.87 9.75 -17.35
N ALA A 218 4.70 10.32 -17.03
CA ALA A 218 4.03 10.08 -15.75
C ALA A 218 3.75 8.58 -15.52
N MET A 219 3.29 7.87 -16.56
CA MET A 219 3.01 6.43 -16.50
C MET A 219 4.28 5.59 -16.24
N ILE A 220 5.38 5.88 -16.94
CA ILE A 220 6.64 5.12 -16.82
C ILE A 220 7.37 5.45 -15.52
N LEU A 221 7.40 6.71 -15.08
CA LEU A 221 7.92 7.09 -13.76
C LEU A 221 7.19 6.33 -12.65
N THR A 222 5.86 6.25 -12.75
CA THR A 222 5.04 5.49 -11.79
C THR A 222 5.34 3.99 -11.86
N ALA A 223 5.39 3.41 -13.06
CA ALA A 223 5.67 1.99 -13.25
C ALA A 223 7.08 1.58 -12.75
N ALA A 224 8.09 2.45 -12.94
CA ALA A 224 9.44 2.26 -12.40
C ALA A 224 9.46 2.36 -10.86
N THR A 225 8.71 3.30 -10.29
CA THR A 225 8.55 3.43 -8.84
C THR A 225 7.89 2.18 -8.24
N GLN A 226 6.91 1.57 -8.93
CA GLN A 226 6.30 0.29 -8.52
C GLN A 226 7.30 -0.88 -8.54
N GLN A 227 8.37 -0.81 -9.35
CA GLN A 227 9.49 -1.74 -9.32
C GLN A 227 10.58 -1.33 -8.31
N GLN A 228 10.28 -0.41 -7.39
CA GLN A 228 11.18 0.09 -6.35
C GLN A 228 12.46 0.75 -6.91
N CYS A 229 12.43 1.27 -8.14
CA CYS A 229 13.54 2.00 -8.74
C CYS A 229 13.63 3.43 -8.21
N LYS A 230 14.85 3.98 -8.17
CA LYS A 230 15.01 5.43 -8.08
C LYS A 230 14.67 6.01 -9.45
N VAL A 231 13.89 7.09 -9.49
CA VAL A 231 13.45 7.69 -10.75
C VAL A 231 14.06 9.08 -10.95
N LEU A 232 14.46 9.39 -12.18
CA LEU A 232 14.91 10.71 -12.60
C LEU A 232 14.01 11.19 -13.75
N ASP A 233 13.23 12.24 -13.50
CA ASP A 233 12.36 12.85 -14.49
C ASP A 233 13.15 13.86 -15.31
N LEU A 234 13.35 13.57 -16.61
CA LEU A 234 14.05 14.44 -17.55
C LEU A 234 13.11 15.40 -18.29
N GLY A 235 11.80 15.34 -18.02
CA GLY A 235 10.81 16.21 -18.63
C GLY A 235 10.47 15.86 -20.08
N ILE A 236 10.04 16.89 -20.80
CA ILE A 236 9.70 16.84 -22.23
C ILE A 236 10.81 17.55 -23.00
N ALA A 237 11.44 16.86 -23.95
CA ALA A 237 12.31 17.49 -24.94
C ALA A 237 11.54 17.75 -26.24
N ARG A 238 11.78 18.90 -26.87
CA ARG A 238 11.29 19.17 -28.23
C ARG A 238 11.97 18.26 -29.26
N ASP A 239 11.39 18.19 -30.44
CA ASP A 239 11.98 17.46 -31.57
C ASP A 239 13.13 18.28 -32.18
N ASP A 240 14.14 18.56 -31.35
CA ASP A 240 15.38 19.25 -31.66
C ASP A 240 16.56 18.36 -31.26
N GLU A 241 17.46 18.11 -32.22
CA GLU A 241 18.57 17.17 -32.03
C GLU A 241 19.52 17.62 -30.90
N GLN A 242 19.78 18.92 -30.79
CA GLN A 242 20.72 19.46 -29.81
C GLN A 242 20.14 19.46 -28.39
N GLU A 243 18.85 19.78 -28.25
CA GLU A 243 18.13 19.73 -26.97
C GLU A 243 18.09 18.29 -26.43
N ILE A 244 17.72 17.32 -27.28
CA ILE A 244 17.70 15.90 -26.91
C ILE A 244 19.13 15.45 -26.57
N GLU A 245 20.12 15.75 -27.41
CA GLU A 245 21.51 15.37 -27.17
C GLU A 245 22.03 15.87 -25.81
N THR A 246 21.79 17.15 -25.50
CA THR A 246 22.21 17.76 -24.23
C THR A 246 21.53 17.10 -23.03
N THR A 247 20.24 16.80 -23.15
CA THR A 247 19.46 16.13 -22.10
C THR A 247 19.98 14.72 -21.84
N LEU A 248 20.31 13.97 -22.90
CA LEU A 248 20.91 12.64 -22.80
C LEU A 248 22.28 12.67 -22.12
N ASP A 249 23.15 13.62 -22.51
CA ASP A 249 24.49 13.75 -21.91
C ASP A 249 24.41 14.08 -20.42
N ASN A 250 23.52 14.98 -20.01
CA ASN A 250 23.28 15.31 -18.61
C ASN A 250 22.76 14.10 -17.82
N ALA A 251 21.86 13.30 -18.43
CA ALA A 251 21.34 12.10 -17.81
C ALA A 251 22.44 11.04 -17.58
N PHE A 252 23.29 10.81 -18.60
CA PHE A 252 24.41 9.87 -18.48
C PHE A 252 25.46 10.33 -17.47
N ALA A 253 25.76 11.63 -17.41
CA ALA A 253 26.65 12.20 -16.41
C ALA A 253 26.11 12.09 -14.97
N SER A 254 24.79 11.99 -14.80
CA SER A 254 24.13 11.86 -13.50
C SER A 254 24.21 10.45 -12.88
N GLY A 255 24.82 9.48 -13.56
CA GLY A 255 25.02 8.13 -13.03
C GLY A 255 23.75 7.26 -13.03
N ILE A 256 22.90 7.40 -14.05
CA ILE A 256 21.73 6.54 -14.23
C ILE A 256 22.15 5.15 -14.71
N ASP A 257 21.34 4.13 -14.43
CA ASP A 257 21.59 2.76 -14.90
C ASP A 257 20.74 2.44 -16.15
N ILE A 258 19.54 3.02 -16.21
CA ILE A 258 18.58 2.80 -17.28
C ILE A 258 18.05 4.15 -17.77
N LEU A 259 18.07 4.35 -19.08
CA LEU A 259 17.38 5.44 -19.76
C LEU A 259 16.13 4.89 -20.46
N VAL A 260 14.99 5.54 -20.27
CA VAL A 260 13.75 5.25 -20.98
C VAL A 260 13.29 6.50 -21.71
N CYS A 261 13.33 6.46 -23.04
CA CYS A 261 12.75 7.49 -23.89
C CYS A 261 11.37 7.03 -24.39
N SER A 262 10.39 7.92 -24.37
CA SER A 262 9.05 7.68 -24.93
C SER A 262 8.77 8.68 -26.06
N GLY A 263 8.55 8.17 -27.28
CA GLY A 263 8.45 9.02 -28.47
C GLY A 263 9.78 9.11 -29.22
N GLY A 264 9.80 9.74 -30.39
CA GLY A 264 11.05 9.98 -31.15
C GLY A 264 11.77 8.74 -31.69
N VAL A 265 11.12 7.57 -31.70
CA VAL A 265 11.71 6.24 -32.02
C VAL A 265 10.97 5.51 -33.13
N SER A 266 10.21 6.22 -33.96
CA SER A 266 9.44 5.64 -35.08
C SER A 266 10.25 5.73 -36.39
N MET A 267 9.62 6.24 -37.45
CA MET A 267 10.18 6.46 -38.79
C MET A 267 10.00 7.93 -39.24
N GLY A 268 9.77 8.84 -38.29
CA GLY A 268 9.65 10.26 -38.56
C GLY A 268 10.99 10.87 -38.97
N ASP A 269 10.92 11.94 -39.75
CA ASP A 269 12.07 12.74 -40.16
C ASP A 269 12.72 13.51 -38.99
N ARG A 270 11.98 13.69 -37.89
CA ARG A 270 12.45 14.30 -36.63
C ARG A 270 12.64 13.32 -35.46
N ASP A 271 12.69 12.03 -35.75
CA ASP A 271 12.94 10.99 -34.73
C ASP A 271 14.45 10.92 -34.38
N PHE A 272 14.95 11.88 -33.60
CA PHE A 272 16.39 12.01 -33.28
C PHE A 272 16.90 11.04 -32.21
N VAL A 273 16.01 10.39 -31.44
CA VAL A 273 16.43 9.49 -30.34
C VAL A 273 17.29 8.33 -30.87
N LYS A 274 16.91 7.71 -31.99
CA LYS A 274 17.66 6.58 -32.56
C LYS A 274 19.07 6.99 -33.04
N PRO A 275 19.23 8.01 -33.92
CA PRO A 275 20.55 8.50 -34.31
C PRO A 275 21.44 8.86 -33.11
N LEU A 276 20.88 9.53 -32.11
CA LEU A 276 21.65 9.95 -30.93
C LEU A 276 22.08 8.77 -30.07
N LEU A 277 21.22 7.77 -29.84
CA LEU A 277 21.60 6.53 -29.16
C LEU A 277 22.68 5.76 -29.94
N GLN A 278 22.62 5.75 -31.27
CA GLN A 278 23.64 5.12 -32.11
C GLN A 278 24.96 5.89 -32.09
N LYS A 279 24.93 7.23 -31.97
CA LYS A 279 26.12 8.06 -31.82
C LYS A 279 26.81 7.84 -30.47
N LYS A 280 26.02 7.63 -29.41
CA LYS A 280 26.50 7.50 -28.03
C LYS A 280 26.76 6.06 -27.58
N GLY A 281 26.32 5.07 -28.34
CA GLY A 281 26.53 3.66 -28.02
C GLY A 281 26.13 2.72 -29.15
N ARG A 282 25.66 1.52 -28.80
CA ARG A 282 25.39 0.45 -29.76
C ARG A 282 23.94 0.04 -29.72
N ILE A 283 23.21 0.30 -30.80
CA ILE A 283 21.85 -0.24 -30.99
C ILE A 283 21.93 -1.74 -31.24
N LEU A 284 21.20 -2.50 -30.44
CA LEU A 284 21.15 -3.95 -30.46
C LEU A 284 19.96 -4.46 -31.27
N PHE A 285 18.80 -3.83 -31.11
CA PHE A 285 17.63 -4.03 -31.96
C PHE A 285 16.74 -2.78 -31.98
N GLN A 286 15.88 -2.71 -32.98
CA GLN A 286 14.97 -1.56 -33.21
C GLN A 286 13.57 -1.94 -33.70
N LYS A 287 13.31 -3.24 -33.92
CA LYS A 287 12.02 -3.77 -34.35
C LYS A 287 11.78 -5.14 -33.74
N VAL A 288 10.66 -5.27 -33.04
CA VAL A 288 10.25 -6.54 -32.43
C VAL A 288 8.94 -7.03 -33.04
N LEU A 289 8.84 -8.34 -33.26
CA LEU A 289 7.70 -9.04 -33.84
C LEU A 289 6.60 -9.17 -32.79
N MET A 290 5.95 -8.04 -32.48
CA MET A 290 4.88 -7.99 -31.47
C MET A 290 3.78 -6.96 -31.78
N LYS A 291 2.65 -7.11 -31.10
CA LYS A 291 1.54 -6.16 -31.09
C LYS A 291 0.99 -6.02 -29.66
N PRO A 292 0.79 -4.79 -29.15
CA PRO A 292 1.41 -3.54 -29.60
C PRO A 292 2.94 -3.55 -29.36
N GLY A 293 3.70 -2.55 -29.81
CA GLY A 293 5.13 -2.43 -29.41
C GLY A 293 6.20 -2.54 -30.51
N LYS A 294 5.82 -2.76 -31.77
CA LYS A 294 6.76 -2.99 -32.89
C LYS A 294 8.05 -2.13 -32.90
N PRO A 295 8.02 -0.79 -32.74
CA PRO A 295 9.20 0.04 -32.94
C PRO A 295 10.07 0.23 -31.68
N ILE A 296 9.97 -0.65 -30.68
CA ILE A 296 10.87 -0.61 -29.53
C ILE A 296 12.34 -0.70 -29.98
N THR A 297 13.17 0.17 -29.43
CA THR A 297 14.62 0.21 -29.66
C THR A 297 15.35 -0.06 -28.35
N PHE A 298 16.42 -0.82 -28.43
CA PHE A 298 17.32 -1.06 -27.29
C PHE A 298 18.76 -0.79 -27.70
N ALA A 299 19.47 -0.05 -26.85
CA ALA A 299 20.86 0.28 -27.04
C ALA A 299 21.66 0.13 -25.74
N GLU A 300 22.91 -0.27 -25.90
CA GLU A 300 23.92 -0.26 -24.85
C GLU A 300 24.72 1.03 -24.97
N ILE A 301 24.73 1.85 -23.92
CA ILE A 301 25.54 3.08 -23.86
C ILE A 301 26.69 2.83 -22.89
N VAL A 302 27.91 3.16 -23.32
CA VAL A 302 29.11 3.09 -22.47
C VAL A 302 29.61 4.52 -22.29
N PRO A 303 29.35 5.16 -21.14
CA PRO A 303 29.80 6.51 -20.87
C PRO A 303 31.32 6.61 -20.97
N ARG A 304 31.84 7.67 -21.60
CA ARG A 304 33.27 7.95 -21.58
C ARG A 304 33.63 8.52 -20.22
N SER A 305 34.04 7.67 -19.29
CA SER A 305 34.64 8.08 -18.02
C SER A 305 36.16 8.15 -18.14
N SER A 306 36.75 9.20 -17.58
CA SER A 306 38.20 9.37 -17.41
C SER A 306 38.83 8.34 -16.48
N ASP A 307 38.01 7.69 -15.65
CA ASP A 307 38.44 6.88 -14.51
C ASP A 307 38.18 5.37 -14.74
N GLY A 308 37.59 5.00 -15.89
CA GLY A 308 37.35 3.60 -16.29
C GLY A 308 36.29 2.85 -15.48
N THR A 309 35.59 3.54 -14.56
CA THR A 309 34.67 2.96 -13.57
C THR A 309 33.18 3.10 -13.91
N SER A 310 32.80 3.72 -15.03
CA SER A 310 31.39 3.90 -15.37
C SER A 310 30.75 2.60 -15.87
N GLY A 311 29.69 2.17 -15.18
CA GLY A 311 28.85 1.06 -15.61
C GLY A 311 28.15 1.32 -16.94
N LYS A 312 27.70 0.26 -17.59
CA LYS A 312 26.92 0.32 -18.83
C LYS A 312 25.53 0.89 -18.53
N ILE A 313 25.03 1.76 -19.40
CA ILE A 313 23.67 2.30 -19.32
C ILE A 313 22.79 1.60 -20.35
N LEU A 314 21.66 1.07 -19.90
CA LEU A 314 20.68 0.44 -20.76
C LEU A 314 19.69 1.48 -21.28
N ALA A 315 19.66 1.73 -22.59
CA ALA A 315 18.77 2.72 -23.20
C ALA A 315 17.61 2.04 -23.95
N PHE A 316 16.38 2.33 -23.53
CA PHE A 316 15.16 1.85 -24.14
C PHE A 316 14.41 2.98 -24.82
N GLY A 317 14.30 2.92 -26.14
CA GLY A 317 13.42 3.75 -26.94
C GLY A 317 12.04 3.12 -27.06
N LEU A 318 11.11 3.52 -26.20
CA LEU A 318 9.74 3.00 -26.16
C LEU A 318 8.83 3.72 -27.17
N PRO A 319 7.86 3.01 -27.79
CA PRO A 319 6.95 3.63 -28.75
C PRO A 319 6.07 4.71 -28.12
N GLY A 320 5.83 5.83 -28.83
CA GLY A 320 5.01 6.95 -28.30
C GLY A 320 3.53 6.63 -28.03
N ASN A 321 2.97 5.58 -28.66
CA ASN A 321 1.60 5.14 -28.36
C ASN A 321 1.49 4.59 -26.92
N PRO A 322 0.62 5.12 -26.05
CA PRO A 322 0.67 4.82 -24.61
C PRO A 322 0.59 3.34 -24.23
N VAL A 323 -0.28 2.55 -24.87
CA VAL A 323 -0.36 1.12 -24.58
C VAL A 323 0.92 0.40 -25.02
N SER A 324 1.49 0.81 -26.16
CA SER A 324 2.74 0.21 -26.65
C SER A 324 3.88 0.49 -25.68
N CYS A 325 3.96 1.74 -25.19
CA CYS A 325 4.93 2.17 -24.21
C CYS A 325 4.88 1.29 -22.95
N LEU A 326 3.70 1.15 -22.32
CA LEU A 326 3.56 0.37 -21.09
C LEU A 326 3.76 -1.14 -21.29
N VAL A 327 3.27 -1.71 -22.40
CA VAL A 327 3.51 -3.13 -22.72
C VAL A 327 5.00 -3.40 -22.92
N CYS A 328 5.71 -2.55 -23.66
CA CYS A 328 7.16 -2.68 -23.84
C CYS A 328 7.92 -2.50 -22.51
N PHE A 329 7.48 -1.58 -21.64
CA PHE A 329 8.06 -1.42 -20.31
C PHE A 329 7.96 -2.72 -19.50
N HIS A 330 6.78 -3.34 -19.44
CA HIS A 330 6.60 -4.61 -18.73
C HIS A 330 7.41 -5.76 -19.35
N LEU A 331 7.48 -5.86 -20.67
CA LEU A 331 8.12 -7.01 -21.33
C LEU A 331 9.65 -6.94 -21.35
N PHE A 332 10.25 -5.74 -21.34
CA PHE A 332 11.70 -5.57 -21.52
C PHE A 332 12.35 -4.82 -20.36
N VAL A 333 11.77 -3.71 -19.90
CA VAL A 333 12.37 -2.87 -18.87
C VAL A 333 12.23 -3.52 -17.48
N VAL A 334 11.08 -4.10 -17.15
CA VAL A 334 10.87 -4.77 -15.85
C VAL A 334 11.83 -5.96 -15.66
N PRO A 335 12.00 -6.89 -16.62
CA PRO A 335 13.01 -7.93 -16.50
C PRO A 335 14.43 -7.40 -16.39
N ALA A 336 14.79 -6.35 -17.14
CA ALA A 336 16.11 -5.71 -17.02
C ALA A 336 16.34 -5.15 -15.62
N VAL A 337 15.37 -4.41 -15.07
CA VAL A 337 15.39 -3.91 -13.69
C VAL A 337 15.60 -5.05 -12.70
N ARG A 338 14.80 -6.13 -12.79
CA ARG A 338 14.93 -7.28 -11.88
C ARG A 338 16.30 -7.94 -11.98
N HIS A 339 16.81 -8.12 -13.20
CA HIS A 339 18.12 -8.72 -13.42
C HIS A 339 19.24 -7.87 -12.80
N ILE A 340 19.22 -6.56 -13.05
CA ILE A 340 20.19 -5.59 -12.51
C ILE A 340 20.11 -5.55 -10.97
N SER A 341 18.90 -5.62 -10.41
CA SER A 341 18.64 -5.69 -8.96
C SER A 341 18.92 -7.07 -8.34
N GLY A 342 19.58 -7.99 -9.05
CA GLY A 342 20.06 -9.26 -8.48
C GLY A 342 19.07 -10.42 -8.45
N TRP A 343 17.87 -10.28 -9.04
CA TRP A 343 16.87 -11.36 -9.00
C TRP A 343 17.41 -12.64 -9.68
N GLY A 344 17.19 -13.79 -9.04
CA GLY A 344 17.54 -15.10 -9.60
C GLY A 344 16.74 -15.43 -10.86
N ASN A 345 15.45 -15.05 -10.88
CA ASN A 345 14.60 -15.14 -12.06
C ASN A 345 13.99 -13.76 -12.39
N PRO A 346 14.46 -13.07 -13.45
CA PRO A 346 13.96 -11.74 -13.80
C PRO A 346 12.62 -11.76 -14.55
N HIS A 347 12.16 -12.91 -15.02
CA HIS A 347 10.98 -13.00 -15.87
C HIS A 347 9.69 -12.64 -15.10
N LEU A 348 8.72 -12.06 -15.81
CA LEU A 348 7.37 -11.91 -15.27
C LEU A 348 6.70 -13.29 -15.16
N PRO A 349 5.95 -13.55 -14.08
CA PRO A 349 5.22 -14.80 -13.92
C PRO A 349 4.26 -15.05 -15.08
N ARG A 350 4.16 -16.30 -15.52
CA ARG A 350 3.21 -16.75 -16.52
C ARG A 350 2.27 -17.78 -15.93
N VAL A 351 0.99 -17.66 -16.26
CA VAL A 351 -0.05 -18.62 -15.92
C VAL A 351 -0.80 -19.05 -17.18
N GLN A 352 -1.49 -20.18 -17.11
CA GLN A 352 -2.47 -20.56 -18.13
C GLN A 352 -3.83 -19.99 -17.74
N ALA A 353 -4.51 -19.33 -18.67
CA ALA A 353 -5.84 -18.76 -18.44
C ALA A 353 -6.78 -19.11 -19.59
N ARG A 354 -8.04 -19.41 -19.26
CA ARG A 354 -9.09 -19.62 -20.27
C ARG A 354 -9.74 -18.31 -20.66
N VAL A 355 -9.87 -18.05 -21.95
CA VAL A 355 -10.54 -16.84 -22.44
C VAL A 355 -12.06 -16.95 -22.24
N LYS A 356 -12.67 -15.99 -21.57
CA LYS A 356 -14.12 -15.98 -21.27
C LYS A 356 -14.98 -15.79 -22.52
N HIS A 357 -14.45 -15.06 -23.50
CA HIS A 357 -15.12 -14.75 -24.75
C HIS A 357 -14.18 -15.02 -25.92
N SER A 358 -14.74 -15.25 -27.11
CA SER A 358 -13.93 -15.43 -28.32
C SER A 358 -13.14 -14.17 -28.63
N ILE A 359 -11.86 -14.32 -28.98
CA ILE A 359 -10.93 -13.23 -29.28
C ILE A 359 -10.40 -13.39 -30.71
N LYS A 360 -10.55 -12.34 -31.52
CA LYS A 360 -9.96 -12.30 -32.86
C LYS A 360 -8.46 -12.07 -32.76
N THR A 361 -7.64 -12.98 -33.29
CA THR A 361 -6.19 -12.79 -33.32
C THR A 361 -5.76 -11.91 -34.48
N TYR A 362 -4.51 -11.45 -34.43
CA TYR A 362 -3.90 -10.65 -35.48
C TYR A 362 -2.93 -11.51 -36.29
N PRO A 363 -3.03 -11.55 -37.63
CA PRO A 363 -2.33 -12.57 -38.41
C PRO A 363 -0.83 -12.34 -38.59
N PHE A 364 -0.37 -11.10 -38.45
CA PHE A 364 1.01 -10.76 -38.82
C PHE A 364 2.00 -10.80 -37.65
N ARG A 365 1.51 -10.66 -36.40
CA ARG A 365 2.36 -10.55 -35.20
C ARG A 365 1.63 -11.10 -33.97
N PRO A 366 2.34 -11.79 -33.06
CA PRO A 366 1.80 -12.14 -31.75
C PRO A 366 1.24 -10.90 -31.04
N GLU A 367 0.10 -11.05 -30.38
CA GLU A 367 -0.55 -9.98 -29.63
C GLU A 367 -0.43 -10.20 -28.13
N TYR A 368 0.08 -9.20 -27.42
CA TYR A 368 0.03 -9.07 -25.97
C TYR A 368 -1.28 -8.37 -25.59
N HIS A 369 -2.33 -9.17 -25.48
CA HIS A 369 -3.70 -8.71 -25.35
C HIS A 369 -4.02 -8.40 -23.88
N ARG A 370 -4.47 -7.19 -23.58
CA ARG A 370 -4.72 -6.77 -22.20
C ARG A 370 -5.97 -7.44 -21.67
N ALA A 371 -5.84 -8.13 -20.55
CA ALA A 371 -6.93 -8.83 -19.91
C ALA A 371 -6.98 -8.54 -18.40
N VAL A 372 -8.18 -8.71 -17.87
CA VAL A 372 -8.40 -8.91 -16.43
C VAL A 372 -8.53 -10.41 -16.24
N ILE A 373 -7.59 -11.00 -15.51
CA ILE A 373 -7.65 -12.40 -15.11
C ILE A 373 -8.07 -12.52 -13.65
N SER A 374 -8.78 -13.59 -13.33
CA SER A 374 -9.23 -13.91 -11.98
C SER A 374 -9.25 -15.42 -11.78
N TRP A 375 -8.99 -15.87 -10.56
CA TRP A 375 -9.19 -17.27 -10.20
C TRP A 375 -10.68 -17.58 -10.10
N GLN A 376 -11.10 -18.69 -10.69
CA GLN A 376 -12.48 -19.15 -10.69
C GLN A 376 -12.55 -20.60 -10.19
N LEU A 377 -13.57 -20.94 -9.41
CA LEU A 377 -13.83 -22.32 -8.99
C LEU A 377 -14.24 -23.23 -10.16
N ASN A 378 -14.78 -22.63 -11.21
CA ASN A 378 -15.00 -23.26 -12.50
C ASN A 378 -14.58 -22.30 -13.62
N ASP A 379 -13.49 -22.64 -14.31
CA ASP A 379 -12.91 -21.87 -15.41
C ASP A 379 -13.64 -22.07 -16.76
N GLY A 380 -14.75 -22.81 -16.76
CA GLY A 380 -15.51 -23.21 -17.93
C GLY A 380 -15.23 -24.65 -18.41
N SER A 381 -14.23 -25.33 -17.83
CA SER A 381 -13.92 -26.75 -18.11
C SER A 381 -14.45 -27.73 -17.06
N GLY A 382 -15.13 -27.23 -16.02
CA GLY A 382 -15.53 -28.05 -14.87
C GLY A 382 -14.43 -28.20 -13.81
N SER A 383 -13.35 -27.42 -13.92
CA SER A 383 -12.22 -27.39 -12.98
C SER A 383 -11.91 -25.95 -12.57
N GLN A 384 -11.24 -25.79 -11.43
CA GLN A 384 -10.76 -24.48 -10.98
C GLN A 384 -9.57 -24.00 -11.82
N GLY A 385 -9.49 -22.70 -12.08
CA GLY A 385 -8.43 -22.13 -12.90
C GLY A 385 -8.57 -20.63 -13.14
N PHE A 386 -7.59 -20.04 -13.83
CA PHE A 386 -7.68 -18.63 -14.22
C PHE A 386 -8.61 -18.46 -15.42
N MET A 387 -9.53 -17.52 -15.31
CA MET A 387 -10.35 -17.04 -16.42
C MET A 387 -9.95 -15.61 -16.80
N ALA A 388 -9.80 -15.36 -18.09
CA ALA A 388 -9.37 -14.11 -18.67
C ALA A 388 -10.50 -13.38 -19.41
N GLU A 389 -10.72 -12.12 -19.07
CA GLU A 389 -11.66 -11.23 -19.76
C GLU A 389 -10.90 -10.12 -20.47
N SER A 390 -11.19 -9.92 -21.77
CA SER A 390 -10.59 -8.84 -22.55
C SER A 390 -11.01 -7.48 -21.99
N THR A 391 -10.08 -6.52 -22.00
CA THR A 391 -10.35 -5.11 -21.69
C THR A 391 -11.06 -4.34 -22.83
N GLY A 392 -11.55 -5.07 -23.84
CA GLY A 392 -12.29 -4.53 -24.98
C GLY A 392 -11.36 -4.10 -26.13
N HIS A 393 -11.59 -2.91 -26.70
CA HIS A 393 -10.87 -2.47 -27.90
C HIS A 393 -9.36 -2.28 -27.66
N GLN A 394 -8.54 -3.01 -28.41
CA GLN A 394 -7.10 -3.17 -28.18
C GLN A 394 -6.17 -2.22 -28.97
N ILE A 395 -6.68 -1.14 -29.56
CA ILE A 395 -5.84 -0.17 -30.29
C ILE A 395 -4.74 0.43 -29.39
N SER A 396 -3.52 0.59 -29.94
CA SER A 396 -2.32 0.96 -29.18
C SER A 396 -2.33 2.37 -28.59
N SER A 397 -3.17 3.27 -29.12
CA SER A 397 -3.35 4.62 -28.59
C SER A 397 -4.35 4.69 -27.43
N ARG A 398 -5.15 3.64 -27.21
CA ARG A 398 -6.24 3.63 -26.21
C ARG A 398 -5.74 3.12 -24.87
N LEU A 399 -5.17 4.03 -24.07
CA LEU A 399 -4.69 3.72 -22.72
C LEU A 399 -5.77 3.11 -21.80
N LEU A 400 -7.05 3.39 -22.05
CA LEU A 400 -8.18 2.75 -21.32
C LEU A 400 -8.17 1.21 -21.38
N SER A 401 -7.49 0.60 -22.35
CA SER A 401 -7.31 -0.87 -22.38
C SER A 401 -6.32 -1.39 -21.33
N MET A 402 -5.46 -0.53 -20.77
CA MET A 402 -4.58 -0.89 -19.65
C MET A 402 -5.28 -0.72 -18.30
N LYS A 403 -6.39 0.04 -18.24
CA LYS A 403 -7.14 0.25 -17.01
C LYS A 403 -7.64 -1.09 -16.48
N SER A 404 -7.25 -1.41 -15.23
CA SER A 404 -7.56 -2.68 -14.55
C SER A 404 -6.94 -3.93 -15.18
N ALA A 405 -6.18 -3.82 -16.27
CA ALA A 405 -5.47 -4.96 -16.83
C ALA A 405 -4.43 -5.45 -15.80
N ASN A 406 -4.52 -6.71 -15.42
CA ASN A 406 -3.56 -7.38 -14.53
C ASN A 406 -2.75 -8.45 -15.26
N ALA A 407 -3.08 -8.75 -16.52
CA ALA A 407 -2.32 -9.65 -17.35
C ALA A 407 -2.28 -9.24 -18.84
N LEU A 408 -1.27 -9.76 -19.54
CA LEU A 408 -1.14 -9.75 -20.98
C LEU A 408 -1.27 -11.19 -21.50
N LEU A 409 -2.33 -11.49 -22.23
CA LEU A 409 -2.48 -12.79 -22.90
C LEU A 409 -1.51 -12.85 -24.08
N GLU A 410 -0.78 -13.94 -24.22
CA GLU A 410 0.16 -14.20 -25.31
C GLU A 410 -0.61 -14.87 -26.46
N LEU A 411 -1.20 -14.07 -27.35
CA LEU A 411 -1.98 -14.59 -28.47
C LEU A 411 -1.08 -14.81 -29.70
N PRO A 412 -1.19 -15.97 -30.38
CA PRO A 412 -0.35 -16.26 -31.54
C PRO A 412 -0.70 -15.38 -32.75
N ALA A 413 0.25 -15.25 -33.67
CA ALA A 413 0.00 -14.64 -34.98
C ALA A 413 -0.84 -15.59 -35.84
N SER A 414 -2.14 -15.33 -35.96
CA SER A 414 -3.07 -16.17 -36.73
C SER A 414 -4.25 -15.36 -37.29
N GLU A 415 -4.82 -15.83 -38.40
CA GLU A 415 -6.09 -15.32 -38.94
C GLU A 415 -7.32 -15.89 -38.21
N ALA A 416 -7.12 -16.90 -37.35
CA ALA A 416 -8.19 -17.57 -36.63
C ALA A 416 -8.83 -16.69 -35.53
N SER A 417 -10.05 -17.03 -35.15
CA SER A 417 -10.62 -16.54 -33.89
C SER A 417 -10.37 -17.57 -32.81
N LEU A 418 -9.78 -17.17 -31.69
CA LEU A 418 -9.71 -18.03 -30.51
C LEU A 418 -11.13 -18.16 -29.94
N PRO A 419 -11.67 -19.38 -29.77
CA PRO A 419 -13.00 -19.58 -29.20
C PRO A 419 -13.00 -19.33 -27.69
N ALA A 420 -14.17 -18.98 -27.14
CA ALA A 420 -14.37 -18.99 -25.69
C ALA A 420 -13.98 -20.35 -25.06
N GLY A 421 -13.34 -20.33 -23.90
CA GLY A 421 -12.80 -21.51 -23.22
C GLY A 421 -11.41 -21.95 -23.67
N ALA A 422 -10.86 -21.37 -24.75
CA ALA A 422 -9.50 -21.65 -25.20
C ALA A 422 -8.47 -21.27 -24.13
N LEU A 423 -7.51 -22.16 -23.91
CA LEU A 423 -6.43 -21.97 -22.95
C LEU A 423 -5.28 -21.20 -23.62
N VAL A 424 -4.85 -20.10 -23.00
CA VAL A 424 -3.74 -19.28 -23.49
C VAL A 424 -2.77 -18.93 -22.36
N PRO A 425 -1.46 -18.80 -22.64
CA PRO A 425 -0.53 -18.22 -21.68
C PRO A 425 -0.86 -16.76 -21.39
N ALA A 426 -0.69 -16.35 -20.13
CA ALA A 426 -0.93 -15.00 -19.65
C ALA A 426 0.24 -14.55 -18.78
N ILE A 427 0.88 -13.44 -19.16
CA ILE A 427 1.92 -12.79 -18.37
C ILE A 427 1.24 -11.91 -17.32
N LEU A 428 1.59 -12.10 -16.06
CA LEU A 428 1.11 -11.28 -14.96
C LEU A 428 1.89 -9.96 -14.90
N ILE A 429 1.17 -8.84 -14.91
CA ILE A 429 1.76 -7.49 -14.88
C ILE A 429 1.41 -6.70 -13.61
N SER A 430 0.56 -7.26 -12.74
CA SER A 430 0.28 -6.73 -11.40
C SER A 430 -0.02 -7.86 -10.40
N ASP A 431 0.03 -7.52 -9.10
CA ASP A 431 -0.20 -8.49 -8.03
C ASP A 431 -1.64 -9.00 -8.02
N ILE A 432 -1.80 -10.32 -8.14
CA ILE A 432 -3.10 -10.99 -8.12
C ILE A 432 -3.67 -11.13 -6.70
N SER A 433 -2.85 -11.00 -5.66
CA SER A 433 -3.29 -11.11 -4.24
C SER A 433 -4.38 -10.11 -3.88
N ASN A 434 -4.46 -8.97 -4.58
CA ASN A 434 -5.50 -7.95 -4.43
C ASN A 434 -6.65 -8.06 -5.44
N SER A 435 -6.76 -9.19 -6.16
CA SER A 435 -7.81 -9.35 -7.17
C SER A 435 -9.19 -9.37 -6.50
N PRO A 436 -10.14 -8.56 -6.98
CA PRO A 436 -11.50 -8.49 -6.41
C PRO A 436 -12.29 -9.82 -6.51
N GLY A 437 -11.74 -10.86 -7.15
CA GLY A 437 -12.33 -12.19 -7.30
C GLY A 437 -12.30 -13.07 -6.04
N SER A 438 -11.45 -12.82 -5.05
CA SER A 438 -11.43 -13.64 -3.81
C SER A 438 -12.60 -13.36 -2.86
N ARG A 439 -13.46 -12.37 -3.14
CA ARG A 439 -14.65 -12.05 -2.31
C ARG A 439 -15.98 -12.60 -2.83
N ASN A 440 -16.00 -13.26 -3.99
CA ASN A 440 -17.23 -13.79 -4.59
C ASN A 440 -17.35 -15.32 -4.41
N LEU A 441 -17.46 -15.76 -3.16
CA LEU A 441 -18.21 -16.99 -2.86
C LEU A 441 -19.69 -16.57 -2.77
N GLN A 442 -20.44 -16.77 -3.86
CA GLN A 442 -21.86 -16.41 -3.95
C GLN A 442 -22.73 -17.34 -3.10
N LEU A 443 -23.56 -16.76 -2.23
CA LEU A 443 -24.86 -17.32 -1.84
C LEU A 443 -25.93 -16.85 -2.85
N PRO A 444 -26.99 -17.63 -3.12
CA PRO A 444 -27.85 -17.39 -4.28
C PRO A 444 -28.93 -16.32 -4.06
N ASP A 445 -29.04 -15.51 -5.12
CA ASP A 445 -30.14 -14.76 -5.74
C ASP A 445 -31.45 -14.47 -4.99
N LEU A 446 -31.79 -13.18 -4.95
CA LEU A 446 -33.17 -12.68 -4.86
C LEU A 446 -33.30 -11.49 -5.83
N SER A 447 -33.53 -11.84 -7.09
CA SER A 447 -34.07 -10.94 -8.10
C SER A 447 -35.34 -10.23 -7.60
N SER A 448 -35.38 -8.90 -7.65
CA SER A 448 -36.50 -8.15 -8.22
C SER A 448 -36.35 -6.64 -7.93
N ILE A 449 -36.31 -5.87 -9.03
CA ILE A 449 -37.13 -4.69 -9.33
C ILE A 449 -36.34 -3.81 -10.31
N GLN A 450 -36.75 -3.90 -11.57
CA GLN A 450 -36.48 -2.93 -12.61
C GLN A 450 -37.25 -1.63 -12.30
N GLN A 451 -36.65 -0.46 -12.57
CA GLN A 451 -37.21 0.50 -13.54
C GLN A 451 -36.32 1.74 -13.74
N GLU A 452 -36.24 2.13 -15.02
CA GLU A 452 -35.60 3.32 -15.56
C GLU A 452 -36.37 4.61 -15.24
N HIS A 453 -35.67 5.75 -15.08
CA HIS A 453 -36.17 7.01 -15.66
C HIS A 453 -35.06 8.06 -15.94
N LYS A 454 -35.33 8.82 -17.01
CA LYS A 454 -34.49 9.74 -17.81
C LYS A 454 -34.18 11.09 -17.13
N PRO A 455 -33.24 11.89 -17.69
CA PRO A 455 -32.71 13.10 -17.05
C PRO A 455 -33.60 14.33 -17.27
N ALA A 456 -33.66 15.21 -16.27
CA ALA A 456 -34.28 16.53 -16.37
C ALA A 456 -33.21 17.65 -16.35
N ALA A 457 -33.58 18.74 -17.02
CA ALA A 457 -32.73 19.76 -17.61
C ALA A 457 -31.94 20.65 -16.63
N ALA A 458 -30.87 21.22 -17.19
CA ALA A 458 -30.06 22.27 -16.60
C ALA A 458 -30.88 23.56 -16.36
N ASN A 459 -30.70 24.15 -15.19
CA ASN A 459 -30.99 25.56 -14.96
C ASN A 459 -29.72 26.25 -14.45
N THR A 460 -29.22 27.16 -15.27
CA THR A 460 -28.18 28.13 -14.96
C THR A 460 -28.73 29.18 -14.02
N GLY A 461 -28.21 29.25 -12.78
CA GLY A 461 -28.45 30.33 -11.84
C GLY A 461 -27.15 30.69 -11.14
N SER A 462 -26.76 31.96 -11.25
CA SER A 462 -25.66 32.61 -10.53
C SER A 462 -25.81 32.44 -9.02
N CYS A 463 -24.76 32.00 -8.31
CA CYS A 463 -24.77 31.90 -6.85
C CYS A 463 -23.95 33.04 -6.25
N GLU A 464 -24.65 33.94 -5.58
CA GLU A 464 -24.11 34.91 -4.63
C GLU A 464 -23.69 34.16 -3.35
N ASP A 465 -22.58 34.57 -2.72
CA ASP A 465 -22.03 33.98 -1.49
C ASP A 465 -23.08 34.00 -0.36
N SER A 466 -23.66 32.84 -0.05
CA SER A 466 -24.63 32.66 1.03
C SER A 466 -24.05 31.82 2.16
N GLU A 467 -24.28 32.27 3.40
CA GLU A 467 -23.85 31.63 4.64
C GLU A 467 -24.36 30.17 4.77
N PHE A 468 -23.60 29.30 5.44
CA PHE A 468 -23.96 27.91 5.76
C PHE A 468 -24.70 27.81 7.09
N ARG A 469 -25.81 27.06 7.12
CA ARG A 469 -26.63 26.86 8.31
C ARG A 469 -26.22 25.58 9.02
N VAL A 470 -25.81 25.70 10.28
CA VAL A 470 -25.30 24.58 11.11
C VAL A 470 -26.26 24.27 12.26
N ALA A 471 -26.50 22.99 12.52
CA ALA A 471 -27.21 22.52 13.71
C ALA A 471 -26.35 21.57 14.54
N ILE A 472 -26.49 21.64 15.87
CA ILE A 472 -25.70 20.86 16.83
C ILE A 472 -26.64 20.07 17.75
N LEU A 473 -26.48 18.75 17.75
CA LEU A 473 -27.27 17.82 18.55
C LEU A 473 -26.40 17.18 19.64
N THR A 474 -26.63 17.51 20.91
CA THR A 474 -26.01 16.78 22.01
C THR A 474 -26.81 15.52 22.31
N VAL A 475 -26.16 14.35 22.28
CA VAL A 475 -26.76 13.05 22.60
C VAL A 475 -26.20 12.59 23.94
N SER A 476 -27.05 12.64 24.98
CA SER A 476 -26.69 12.16 26.32
C SER A 476 -27.93 11.96 27.19
N ASP A 477 -28.10 10.75 27.72
CA ASP A 477 -29.13 10.44 28.73
C ASP A 477 -29.07 11.39 29.95
N THR A 478 -27.87 11.64 30.48
CA THR A 478 -27.65 12.51 31.66
C THR A 478 -28.04 13.96 31.42
N VAL A 479 -27.71 14.51 30.24
CA VAL A 479 -28.03 15.91 29.91
C VAL A 479 -29.51 16.05 29.57
N ALA A 480 -30.08 15.09 28.84
CA ALA A 480 -31.51 15.08 28.50
C ALA A 480 -32.41 14.95 29.74
N ALA A 481 -31.95 14.22 30.77
CA ALA A 481 -32.64 14.11 32.05
C ALA A 481 -32.43 15.32 32.99
N GLY A 482 -31.62 16.31 32.60
CA GLY A 482 -31.30 17.48 33.43
C GLY A 482 -30.36 17.18 34.61
N LEU A 483 -29.73 16.00 34.63
CA LEU A 483 -28.87 15.52 35.73
C LEU A 483 -27.42 15.98 35.61
N GLY A 484 -27.03 16.60 34.49
CA GLY A 484 -25.69 17.17 34.28
C GLY A 484 -25.69 18.27 33.23
N PRO A 485 -24.74 19.24 33.30
CA PRO A 485 -24.66 20.33 32.35
C PRO A 485 -24.14 19.86 30.99
N ASP A 486 -24.72 20.36 29.90
CA ASP A 486 -24.15 20.19 28.57
C ASP A 486 -22.86 21.00 28.46
N ARG A 487 -21.72 20.32 28.42
CA ARG A 487 -20.40 20.95 28.20
C ARG A 487 -19.96 20.90 26.75
N SER A 488 -20.50 19.96 25.98
CA SER A 488 -20.02 19.66 24.62
C SER A 488 -20.76 20.50 23.59
N GLY A 489 -22.07 20.70 23.75
CA GLY A 489 -22.88 21.59 22.93
C GLY A 489 -22.35 23.03 22.90
N PRO A 490 -22.21 23.73 24.04
CA PRO A 490 -21.66 25.08 24.08
C PRO A 490 -20.22 25.18 23.54
N ARG A 491 -19.41 24.13 23.76
CA ARG A 491 -18.04 24.09 23.21
C ARG A 491 -18.06 23.95 21.69
N ALA A 492 -18.91 23.09 21.14
CA ALA A 492 -19.09 22.95 19.70
C ALA A 492 -19.58 24.25 19.06
N VAL A 493 -20.55 24.93 19.70
CA VAL A 493 -21.04 26.25 19.29
C VAL A 493 -19.90 27.27 19.23
N SER A 494 -19.08 27.35 20.30
CA SER A 494 -17.94 28.25 20.37
C SER A 494 -16.90 27.95 19.28
N VAL A 495 -16.59 26.68 19.03
CA VAL A 495 -15.64 26.25 18.00
C VAL A 495 -16.17 26.60 16.61
N VAL A 496 -17.41 26.25 16.28
CA VAL A 496 -18.02 26.56 14.98
C VAL A 496 -18.06 28.07 14.74
N ASN A 497 -18.46 28.88 15.73
CA ASN A 497 -18.45 30.33 15.61
C ASN A 497 -17.04 30.90 15.39
N SER A 498 -16.04 30.39 16.11
CA SER A 498 -14.64 30.81 15.93
C SER A 498 -14.06 30.46 14.56
N LEU A 499 -14.65 29.46 13.88
CA LEU A 499 -14.23 28.98 12.56
C LEU A 499 -15.14 29.48 11.42
N SER A 500 -16.15 30.30 11.72
CA SER A 500 -17.17 30.73 10.78
C SER A 500 -16.59 31.41 9.54
N GLU A 501 -15.67 32.37 9.70
CA GLU A 501 -15.00 33.04 8.57
C GLU A 501 -14.21 32.05 7.69
N ARG A 502 -13.51 31.11 8.32
CA ARG A 502 -12.70 30.09 7.63
C ARG A 502 -13.55 29.09 6.87
N LEU A 503 -14.75 28.79 7.36
CA LEU A 503 -15.73 27.92 6.72
C LEU A 503 -16.54 28.63 5.62
N GLY A 504 -16.37 29.94 5.43
CA GLY A 504 -17.07 30.72 4.40
C GLY A 504 -18.38 31.33 4.87
N GLY A 505 -18.48 31.63 6.17
CA GLY A 505 -19.68 32.13 6.84
C GLY A 505 -20.56 30.97 7.28
N THR A 506 -20.63 30.72 8.59
CA THR A 506 -21.54 29.74 9.20
C THR A 506 -22.38 30.40 10.28
N SER A 507 -23.70 30.18 10.24
CA SER A 507 -24.62 30.54 11.31
C SER A 507 -25.19 29.29 11.97
N ILE A 508 -25.13 29.26 13.30
CA ILE A 508 -25.75 28.19 14.09
C ILE A 508 -27.23 28.52 14.23
N VAL A 509 -28.08 27.71 13.60
CA VAL A 509 -29.52 27.97 13.51
C VAL A 509 -30.34 27.15 14.50
N ALA A 510 -29.78 26.07 15.05
CA ALA A 510 -30.44 25.22 16.01
C ALA A 510 -29.44 24.45 16.89
N THR A 511 -29.77 24.32 18.17
CA THR A 511 -29.11 23.41 19.11
C THR A 511 -30.19 22.63 19.85
N ALA A 512 -29.99 21.32 20.02
CA ALA A 512 -30.92 20.49 20.78
C ALA A 512 -30.17 19.42 21.58
N VAL A 513 -30.84 18.89 22.60
CA VAL A 513 -30.37 17.77 23.41
C VAL A 513 -31.39 16.66 23.31
N VAL A 514 -30.93 15.44 23.06
CA VAL A 514 -31.76 14.22 23.06
C VAL A 514 -31.09 13.13 23.92
N PRO A 515 -31.87 12.22 24.52
CA PRO A 515 -31.31 11.05 25.16
C PRO A 515 -30.70 10.10 24.12
N ASP A 516 -29.94 9.11 24.59
CA ASP A 516 -29.36 8.03 23.77
C ASP A 516 -30.47 7.06 23.33
N ASP A 517 -31.33 7.55 22.42
CA ASP A 517 -32.49 6.87 21.87
C ASP A 517 -32.48 7.02 20.34
N GLU A 518 -32.44 5.89 19.66
CA GLU A 518 -32.25 5.84 18.22
C GLU A 518 -33.37 6.57 17.46
N GLN A 519 -34.63 6.45 17.89
CA GLN A 519 -35.76 7.09 17.21
C GLN A 519 -35.74 8.60 17.40
N LYS A 520 -35.48 9.09 18.61
CA LYS A 520 -35.38 10.54 18.88
C LYS A 520 -34.23 11.20 18.13
N ILE A 521 -33.11 10.50 17.98
CA ILE A 521 -31.98 10.98 17.16
C ILE A 521 -32.41 11.05 15.69
N LYS A 522 -33.04 10.00 15.14
CA LYS A 522 -33.54 9.99 13.75
C LYS A 522 -34.52 11.12 13.47
N ASP A 523 -35.50 11.32 14.35
CA ASP A 523 -36.53 12.35 14.19
C ASP A 523 -35.89 13.74 14.12
N MET A 524 -34.87 14.00 14.95
CA MET A 524 -34.15 15.29 14.93
C MET A 524 -33.30 15.45 13.68
N LEU A 525 -32.54 14.41 13.30
CA LEU A 525 -31.73 14.43 12.08
C LEU A 525 -32.59 14.66 10.84
N GLN A 526 -33.73 13.96 10.74
CA GLN A 526 -34.67 14.08 9.64
C GLN A 526 -35.35 15.45 9.60
N LYS A 527 -35.79 15.97 10.76
CA LYS A 527 -36.37 17.31 10.84
C LYS A 527 -35.38 18.36 10.34
N TRP A 528 -34.14 18.31 10.82
CA TRP A 528 -33.11 19.28 10.46
C TRP A 528 -32.67 19.16 8.99
N SER A 529 -32.53 17.95 8.46
CA SER A 529 -32.15 17.76 7.06
C SER A 529 -33.27 18.06 6.07
N ASP A 530 -34.47 17.55 6.32
CA ASP A 530 -35.53 17.50 5.31
C ASP A 530 -36.48 18.72 5.41
N VAL A 531 -36.75 19.16 6.65
CA VAL A 531 -37.69 20.26 6.92
C VAL A 531 -36.94 21.58 7.04
N ASP A 532 -36.01 21.67 7.99
CA ASP A 532 -35.30 22.92 8.29
C ASP A 532 -34.18 23.22 7.27
N LYS A 533 -33.78 22.22 6.48
CA LYS A 533 -32.77 22.29 5.41
C LYS A 533 -31.47 22.95 5.87
N VAL A 534 -30.89 22.44 6.96
CA VAL A 534 -29.53 22.83 7.36
C VAL A 534 -28.48 22.21 6.45
N ASP A 535 -27.34 22.87 6.33
CA ASP A 535 -26.23 22.43 5.48
C ASP A 535 -25.31 21.43 6.23
N LEU A 536 -25.17 21.59 7.55
CA LEU A 536 -24.32 20.74 8.41
C LEU A 536 -25.04 20.39 9.72
N ILE A 537 -25.03 19.11 10.09
CA ILE A 537 -25.45 18.61 11.40
C ILE A 537 -24.27 17.94 12.09
N LEU A 538 -23.97 18.40 13.31
CA LEU A 538 -22.99 17.77 14.20
C LEU A 538 -23.70 17.11 15.37
N THR A 539 -23.55 15.80 15.54
CA THR A 539 -24.01 15.12 16.76
C THR A 539 -22.85 14.96 17.73
N LEU A 540 -23.07 15.13 19.03
CA LEU A 540 -22.04 15.06 20.06
C LEU A 540 -22.39 13.98 21.07
N GLY A 541 -21.61 12.90 21.13
CA GLY A 541 -21.84 11.79 22.07
C GLY A 541 -22.53 10.57 21.44
N GLY A 542 -22.74 9.54 22.25
CA GLY A 542 -23.39 8.29 21.85
C GLY A 542 -22.67 7.47 20.78
N THR A 543 -21.34 7.62 20.64
CA THR A 543 -20.50 6.98 19.61
C THR A 543 -19.61 5.85 20.15
N GLY A 544 -19.67 5.54 21.44
CA GLY A 544 -18.85 4.49 22.07
C GLY A 544 -19.33 3.07 21.81
N CYS A 545 -18.81 2.11 22.58
CA CYS A 545 -19.16 0.69 22.48
C CYS A 545 -20.25 0.24 23.48
N THR A 546 -20.83 1.15 24.27
CA THR A 546 -21.83 0.74 25.26
C THR A 546 -23.17 0.44 24.58
N PRO A 547 -24.06 -0.39 25.18
CA PRO A 547 -25.39 -0.65 24.61
C PRO A 547 -26.28 0.59 24.47
N ARG A 548 -25.95 1.68 25.17
CA ARG A 548 -26.65 2.97 25.05
C ARG A 548 -26.12 3.80 23.88
N ASP A 549 -24.88 3.62 23.45
CA ASP A 549 -24.30 4.37 22.33
C ASP A 549 -24.97 3.96 21.00
N VAL A 550 -25.99 4.70 20.55
CA VAL A 550 -26.78 4.35 19.34
C VAL A 550 -26.74 5.42 18.24
N THR A 551 -25.90 6.44 18.41
CA THR A 551 -25.82 7.57 17.46
C THR A 551 -25.35 7.15 16.06
N PRO A 552 -24.35 6.24 15.91
CA PRO A 552 -23.95 5.73 14.60
C PRO A 552 -25.06 4.96 13.87
N GLU A 553 -25.82 4.12 14.57
CA GLU A 553 -26.94 3.34 14.04
C GLU A 553 -28.03 4.28 13.49
N ALA A 554 -28.41 5.26 14.31
CA ALA A 554 -29.38 6.30 13.91
C ALA A 554 -28.91 7.03 12.66
N THR A 555 -27.64 7.45 12.63
CA THR A 555 -27.06 8.22 11.52
C THR A 555 -26.97 7.41 10.23
N LYS A 556 -26.45 6.17 10.29
CA LYS A 556 -26.29 5.27 9.13
C LYS A 556 -27.62 4.97 8.45
N SER A 557 -28.69 4.82 9.24
CA SER A 557 -30.03 4.58 8.68
C SER A 557 -30.60 5.79 7.92
N MET A 558 -30.12 7.01 8.21
CA MET A 558 -30.65 8.26 7.66
C MET A 558 -29.88 8.79 6.45
N ILE A 559 -28.59 8.48 6.33
CA ILE A 559 -27.73 8.97 5.23
C ILE A 559 -27.93 8.16 3.94
N GLN A 560 -27.92 8.81 2.78
CA GLN A 560 -27.93 8.14 1.47
C GLN A 560 -26.53 7.84 0.93
N LYS A 561 -25.51 8.59 1.38
CA LYS A 561 -24.11 8.43 0.95
C LYS A 561 -23.17 8.57 2.14
N GLU A 562 -22.32 7.58 2.35
CA GLU A 562 -21.31 7.63 3.41
C GLU A 562 -20.10 8.49 3.01
N THR A 563 -19.47 9.12 4.00
CA THR A 563 -18.25 9.93 3.82
C THR A 563 -17.11 9.39 4.71
N PRO A 564 -16.63 8.15 4.47
CA PRO A 564 -15.67 7.48 5.36
C PRO A 564 -14.32 8.20 5.49
N GLY A 565 -13.95 9.01 4.49
CA GLY A 565 -12.71 9.81 4.55
C GLY A 565 -12.70 10.84 5.69
N LEU A 566 -13.86 11.42 6.05
CA LEU A 566 -13.95 12.35 7.19
C LEU A 566 -13.69 11.61 8.51
N LEU A 567 -14.25 10.41 8.65
CA LEU A 567 -14.05 9.54 9.81
C LEU A 567 -12.60 9.12 9.96
N TYR A 568 -11.93 8.77 8.85
CA TYR A 568 -10.52 8.41 8.86
C TYR A 568 -9.64 9.54 9.40
N VAL A 569 -9.88 10.78 8.96
CA VAL A 569 -9.12 11.95 9.43
C VAL A 569 -9.38 12.20 10.92
N MET A 570 -10.63 12.18 11.35
CA MET A 570 -11.00 12.34 12.76
C MET A 570 -10.35 11.26 13.64
N MET A 571 -10.38 9.99 13.20
CA MET A 571 -9.79 8.86 13.91
C MET A 571 -8.27 9.00 14.00
N ARG A 572 -7.60 9.37 12.89
CA ARG A 572 -6.15 9.57 12.85
C ARG A 572 -5.69 10.66 13.80
N GLU A 573 -6.40 11.79 13.86
CA GLU A 573 -6.04 12.88 14.78
C GLU A 573 -6.36 12.53 16.24
N SER A 574 -7.49 11.88 16.49
CA SER A 574 -7.89 11.46 17.85
C SER A 574 -6.91 10.43 18.45
N LEU A 575 -6.38 9.51 17.63
CA LEU A 575 -5.39 8.50 18.06
C LEU A 575 -4.05 9.10 18.47
N LYS A 576 -3.73 10.35 18.09
CA LYS A 576 -2.54 11.06 18.59
C LYS A 576 -2.69 11.49 20.05
N VAL A 577 -3.93 11.64 20.51
CA VAL A 577 -4.27 12.14 21.86
C VAL A 577 -4.61 10.99 22.81
N THR A 578 -5.41 10.02 22.34
CA THR A 578 -5.80 8.88 23.18
C THR A 578 -5.94 7.58 22.37
N PRO A 579 -5.33 6.47 22.82
CA PRO A 579 -5.54 5.15 22.22
C PRO A 579 -7.02 4.73 22.23
N SER A 580 -7.79 5.14 23.23
CA SER A 580 -9.22 4.80 23.37
C SER A 580 -10.09 5.35 22.24
N ALA A 581 -9.58 6.28 21.41
CA ALA A 581 -10.26 6.75 20.22
C ALA A 581 -10.64 5.60 19.25
N MET A 582 -9.87 4.50 19.25
CA MET A 582 -10.13 3.31 18.42
C MET A 582 -11.50 2.65 18.69
N LEU A 583 -12.10 2.93 19.85
CA LEU A 583 -13.40 2.39 20.26
C LEU A 583 -14.59 3.22 19.72
N SER A 584 -14.32 4.36 19.07
CA SER A 584 -15.38 5.19 18.48
C SER A 584 -15.95 4.52 17.23
N ARG A 585 -17.28 4.39 17.20
CA ARG A 585 -18.05 3.84 16.08
C ARG A 585 -18.73 4.92 15.23
N ALA A 586 -18.24 6.16 15.30
CA ALA A 586 -18.82 7.32 14.61
C ALA A 586 -19.15 7.05 13.13
N ALA A 587 -20.25 7.66 12.64
CA ALA A 587 -20.63 7.67 11.24
C ALA A 587 -20.67 9.09 10.68
N ALA A 588 -20.46 9.22 9.37
CA ALA A 588 -20.58 10.47 8.64
C ALA A 588 -21.13 10.20 7.25
N GLY A 589 -22.00 11.09 6.78
CA GLY A 589 -22.61 10.94 5.47
C GLY A 589 -23.53 12.08 5.09
N ILE A 590 -24.08 12.00 3.89
CA ILE A 590 -24.91 13.03 3.29
C ILE A 590 -26.36 12.55 3.33
N ARG A 591 -27.23 13.42 3.84
CA ARG A 591 -28.68 13.32 3.71
C ARG A 591 -29.27 14.45 2.87
N GLY A 592 -29.76 14.15 1.66
CA GLY A 592 -30.25 15.19 0.75
C GLY A 592 -29.15 16.21 0.43
N SER A 593 -29.31 17.45 0.90
CA SER A 593 -28.31 18.53 0.82
C SER A 593 -27.64 18.85 2.16
N THR A 594 -27.69 17.92 3.12
CA THR A 594 -27.16 18.10 4.48
C THR A 594 -26.02 17.12 4.74
N LEU A 595 -24.89 17.60 5.25
CA LEU A 595 -23.81 16.76 5.74
C LEU A 595 -24.04 16.47 7.22
N ILE A 596 -23.98 15.19 7.62
CA ILE A 596 -24.14 14.74 9.01
C ILE A 596 -22.83 14.10 9.47
N ILE A 597 -22.31 14.53 10.63
CA ILE A 597 -21.05 14.01 11.20
C ILE A 597 -21.25 13.71 12.69
N ASN A 598 -20.95 12.48 13.11
CA ASN A 598 -20.93 12.13 14.52
C ASN A 598 -19.58 12.47 15.15
N MET A 599 -19.62 13.32 16.18
CA MET A 599 -18.46 13.76 16.94
C MET A 599 -18.42 13.08 18.32
N PRO A 600 -17.23 12.95 18.93
CA PRO A 600 -17.09 12.48 20.30
C PRO A 600 -17.88 13.34 21.30
N GLY A 601 -18.29 12.74 22.41
CA GLY A 601 -18.99 13.45 23.48
C GLY A 601 -18.07 14.31 24.37
N ASN A 602 -16.75 14.25 24.21
CA ASN A 602 -15.79 15.03 24.98
C ASN A 602 -15.58 16.43 24.35
N PRO A 603 -15.75 17.54 25.10
CA PRO A 603 -15.63 18.91 24.57
C PRO A 603 -14.29 19.22 23.89
N ASN A 604 -13.18 18.66 24.38
CA ASN A 604 -11.85 18.88 23.79
C ASN A 604 -11.70 18.12 22.47
N ALA A 605 -12.15 16.87 22.45
CA ALA A 605 -12.13 16.04 21.25
C ALA A 605 -12.99 16.62 20.11
N VAL A 606 -14.09 17.32 20.44
CA VAL A 606 -14.90 18.04 19.45
C VAL A 606 -14.09 19.15 18.77
N ALA A 607 -13.31 19.93 19.53
CA ALA A 607 -12.48 21.00 18.99
C ALA A 607 -11.39 20.43 18.06
N GLU A 608 -10.72 19.38 18.50
CA GLU A 608 -9.67 18.68 17.75
C GLU A 608 -10.21 18.10 16.43
N CYS A 609 -11.35 17.40 16.47
CA CYS A 609 -11.99 16.85 15.28
C CYS A 609 -12.43 17.96 14.30
N MET A 610 -12.96 19.07 14.80
CA MET A 610 -13.35 20.20 13.95
C MET A 610 -12.16 20.87 13.28
N GLU A 611 -11.05 21.04 13.99
CA GLU A 611 -9.81 21.58 13.43
C GLU A 611 -9.23 20.66 12.35
N ALA A 612 -9.26 19.35 12.58
CA ALA A 612 -8.80 18.34 11.64
C ALA A 612 -9.60 18.34 10.33
N LEU A 613 -10.93 18.53 10.41
CA LEU A 613 -11.81 18.51 9.24
C LEU A 613 -11.82 19.83 8.47
N LEU A 614 -11.45 20.94 9.10
CA LEU A 614 -11.53 22.29 8.56
C LEU A 614 -10.95 22.46 7.14
N PRO A 615 -9.80 21.87 6.76
CA PRO A 615 -9.23 22.04 5.42
C PRO A 615 -10.13 21.54 4.29
N SER A 616 -11.00 20.56 4.57
CA SER A 616 -11.87 19.93 3.56
C SER A 616 -13.36 20.18 3.79
N LEU A 617 -13.76 20.56 5.01
CA LEU A 617 -15.16 20.73 5.39
C LEU A 617 -15.85 21.84 4.58
N LYS A 618 -15.19 22.99 4.37
CA LYS A 618 -15.73 24.09 3.52
C LYS A 618 -16.04 23.62 2.10
N HIS A 619 -15.12 22.87 1.51
CA HIS A 619 -15.28 22.36 0.16
C HIS A 619 -16.40 21.31 0.08
N ALA A 620 -16.48 20.43 1.08
CA ALA A 620 -17.55 19.45 1.19
C ALA A 620 -18.94 20.11 1.25
N LEU A 621 -19.11 21.16 2.06
CA LEU A 621 -20.38 21.89 2.16
C LEU A 621 -20.79 22.55 0.83
N LYS A 622 -19.85 23.17 0.11
CA LYS A 622 -20.10 23.72 -1.23
C LYS A 622 -20.53 22.66 -2.24
N GLN A 623 -19.86 21.51 -2.25
CA GLN A 623 -20.21 20.41 -3.14
C GLN A 623 -21.60 19.83 -2.84
N VAL A 624 -21.93 19.67 -1.55
CA VAL A 624 -23.24 19.16 -1.11
C VAL A 624 -24.37 20.13 -1.48
N ARG A 625 -24.11 21.45 -1.48
CA ARG A 625 -25.04 22.48 -1.96
C ARG A 625 -25.23 22.50 -3.49
N GLY A 626 -24.47 21.70 -4.23
CA GLY A 626 -24.55 21.61 -5.69
C GLY A 626 -23.67 22.61 -6.44
N ASP A 627 -22.74 23.27 -5.76
CA ASP A 627 -21.89 24.30 -6.35
C ASP A 627 -20.75 23.66 -7.16
N LYS A 628 -20.95 23.50 -8.48
CA LYS A 628 -19.99 22.87 -9.40
C LYS A 628 -18.80 23.77 -9.77
N ARG A 629 -18.62 24.91 -9.09
CA ARG A 629 -17.81 26.05 -9.55
C ARG A 629 -16.57 26.39 -8.72
N GLU A 630 -16.11 25.55 -7.79
CA GLU A 630 -14.76 25.74 -7.24
C GLU A 630 -13.68 25.17 -8.18
N LYS A 631 -13.14 26.04 -9.03
CA LYS A 631 -11.81 25.86 -9.62
C LYS A 631 -10.80 25.81 -8.48
N HIS A 632 -10.30 24.61 -8.18
CA HIS A 632 -9.10 24.33 -7.39
C HIS A 632 -8.95 25.13 -6.08
N PRO A 633 -9.27 24.58 -4.89
CA PRO A 633 -8.50 24.98 -3.71
C PRO A 633 -7.02 24.75 -4.08
N ARG A 634 -6.17 25.78 -3.93
CA ARG A 634 -4.73 25.78 -4.29
C ARG A 634 -4.13 24.39 -4.03
N HIS A 635 -4.04 23.58 -5.08
CA HIS A 635 -3.47 22.25 -4.99
C HIS A 635 -1.97 22.46 -4.93
N VAL A 636 -1.44 22.53 -3.70
CA VAL A 636 -0.01 22.33 -3.49
C VAL A 636 0.25 20.90 -3.97
N PRO A 637 1.07 20.68 -5.00
CA PRO A 637 1.47 19.34 -5.42
C PRO A 637 1.89 18.53 -4.18
N HIS A 638 1.55 17.25 -4.08
CA HIS A 638 1.99 16.43 -2.95
C HIS A 638 3.52 16.47 -2.73
N ALA A 639 4.29 16.79 -3.78
CA ALA A 639 5.73 17.03 -3.73
C ALA A 639 6.18 18.35 -3.06
N GLN A 640 5.27 19.33 -2.89
CA GLN A 640 5.52 20.64 -2.27
C GLN A 640 4.78 20.82 -0.94
N ALA A 641 3.91 19.89 -0.54
CA ALA A 641 3.41 19.85 0.82
C ALA A 641 4.58 19.46 1.72
N ALA A 642 5.11 20.41 2.49
CA ALA A 642 6.13 20.10 3.48
C ALA A 642 5.60 18.95 4.35
N PRO A 643 6.29 17.81 4.45
CA PRO A 643 5.90 16.80 5.41
C PRO A 643 6.01 17.47 6.78
N THR A 644 4.87 17.64 7.45
CA THR A 644 4.90 18.03 8.86
C THR A 644 5.43 16.81 9.60
N ASP A 645 6.74 16.73 9.69
CA ASP A 645 7.43 15.68 10.41
C ASP A 645 7.11 15.83 11.90
N THR A 646 6.07 15.12 12.31
CA THR A 646 5.65 15.02 13.70
C THR A 646 6.76 14.45 14.59
N TRP A 647 7.73 13.74 14.02
CA TRP A 647 8.86 13.20 14.76
C TRP A 647 9.86 14.30 15.13
N GLU A 648 10.23 15.18 14.20
CA GLU A 648 11.20 16.26 14.46
C GLU A 648 10.69 17.27 15.50
N ARG A 649 9.37 17.50 15.54
CA ARG A 649 8.72 18.36 16.54
C ARG A 649 8.66 17.70 17.92
N SER A 650 8.32 16.40 17.98
CA SER A 650 8.36 15.62 19.23
C SER A 650 9.79 15.39 19.73
N TYR A 651 10.75 15.23 18.83
CA TYR A 651 12.17 15.13 19.15
C TYR A 651 12.70 16.44 19.73
N LYS A 652 12.40 17.59 19.11
CA LYS A 652 12.76 18.93 19.63
C LYS A 652 12.06 19.25 20.98
N LEU A 653 10.82 18.80 21.18
CA LEU A 653 10.12 18.92 22.47
C LEU A 653 10.71 18.01 23.56
N ALA A 654 11.17 16.80 23.20
CA ALA A 654 11.81 15.88 24.13
C ALA A 654 13.28 16.24 24.45
N SER A 655 13.97 16.92 23.54
CA SER A 655 15.39 17.28 23.67
C SER A 655 15.64 18.70 24.20
N SER A 656 14.62 19.55 24.34
CA SER A 656 14.75 20.91 24.90
C SER A 656 14.48 21.02 26.41
N GLY A 657 14.52 19.90 27.14
CA GLY A 657 14.17 19.83 28.56
C GLY A 657 15.29 19.33 29.49
N VAL A 658 16.55 19.77 29.31
CA VAL A 658 17.56 19.65 30.37
C VAL A 658 18.39 20.94 30.39
N GLN A 659 17.95 21.89 31.22
CA GLN A 659 18.81 22.94 31.72
C GLN A 659 18.82 22.78 33.24
N GLU A 660 19.94 22.25 33.75
CA GLU A 660 20.25 22.26 35.17
C GLU A 660 20.20 23.69 35.69
N HIS A 661 19.21 23.99 36.51
CA HIS A 661 19.23 25.14 37.40
C HIS A 661 19.08 24.62 38.82
N GLY A 662 20.21 24.67 39.55
CA GLY A 662 20.27 24.41 40.97
C GLY A 662 19.31 25.30 41.73
N CYS A 663 18.72 24.76 42.78
CA CYS A 663 18.04 25.55 43.78
C CYS A 663 18.45 25.03 45.17
N SER A 664 19.09 25.93 45.91
CA SER A 664 19.37 25.81 47.33
C SER A 664 18.07 25.76 48.12
N CYS A 665 17.97 24.91 49.14
CA CYS A 665 17.30 25.25 50.40
C CYS A 665 17.86 24.37 51.52
N SER A 666 18.45 25.05 52.49
CA SER A 666 18.79 24.63 53.84
C SER A 666 17.56 24.17 54.64
N HIS A 667 17.65 23.00 55.27
CA HIS A 667 17.60 22.81 56.73
C HIS A 667 17.79 21.34 57.11
#